data_AF-A0A7W4FZ06-F1
#
_entry.id   AF-A0A7W4FZ06-F1
#
_cell.length_a   1.000
_cell.length_b   1.000
_cell.length_c   1.000
_cell.angle_alpha   90.00
_cell.angle_beta   90.00
_cell.angle_gamma   90.00
#
_symmetry.space_group_name_H-M   'P 1'
#
loop_
_entity.id
_entity.type
_entity.pdbx_description
1 polymer ?
#
loop_
_entity_poly.entity_id
_entity_poly.type
_entity_poly.pdbx_seq_one_letter_code
_entity_poly.pdbx_strand_id
1 'polypeptide(L)'
;MLTLLEQLDKGHLWRSPGGIHPPELKTLSNQSVISSLPLPSRFVVPVPLVGQLATMSVKVGDHVLKGQALTEGAGFTYLPVHAPTSGVVVAIEQHNSNHASTLPVLSCIIEADGQDTWCELIPNQLEQLSKSAILDKIKQAGIAGMGGAAFPSHVKLNPASEIDLVIINGVECEPYISADDRLMRDYSDEILTGISIIHHLLNPQRIVIAIEDNKPEAAKAMQAAITRSTLPNDIIRVTVIPTKYPSGGEKQLIQIITGKEVPSGAIPAQLGIVMHNVGTAYAIQEAVLQGKPLIERVVTFTGERVGKPGNYWLRIGTTVADALNQVNFAPDNGQKVIVGGPMMGYALADLDVPILKGTNCLLTPSQAEIAPDADEKACIRCGECAVACPALLLPQQLFWHAKAEEYDKAASFNLKDCIECGCCSYVCPSDIPLVEYYRVAKSALKNTAEEKLQAERAKQRFEVRLQRLEDEKTAREEKSKQAAAKRQANMKSSDKDAVAAAMARIAAKKAQTADATKDSVTTHTNITDAPSVAVDSPDAKKTAVSAAIERAKAKKAAIAAQSLADKQADVTEATADHSADNIDDKKAKIAAAVARAKAKKAALANESAATDNPAEPDSAVAAEAINNPSATNSSINAAPIDDKKAKIAAAVAKAKAKKAALANESAATDNPAESDSAVTAEAINSPSATDSSINVAPVDDKKAKIAAAVAKAKAKKAALANESAATDNPAEPGSAVAAEAINSPSATDSSINAAPVDDKKAKIAAAVAKAKAKKAALANELTQTDESAVSSTVVNQAIKTASDVDMTNSEAPIDDKKAKIAAAVAKAKAKKLANSAKQEE
;
A
#
# COMPACT_ATOMS: atom_id res chain seq x y z
N MET A 1 -28.44 -7.90 -26.95
CA MET A 1 -27.33 -6.93 -26.79
C MET A 1 -26.05 -7.66 -27.16
N LEU A 2 -25.04 -6.95 -27.65
CA LEU A 2 -23.72 -7.55 -27.85
C LEU A 2 -23.06 -7.85 -26.49
N THR A 3 -22.25 -8.90 -26.41
CA THR A 3 -21.38 -9.11 -25.24
C THR A 3 -20.24 -8.10 -25.21
N LEU A 4 -19.57 -7.96 -24.06
CA LEU A 4 -18.36 -7.12 -23.95
C LEU A 4 -17.28 -7.57 -24.95
N LEU A 5 -17.12 -8.89 -25.17
CA LEU A 5 -16.13 -9.40 -26.11
C LEU A 5 -16.51 -9.07 -27.57
N GLU A 6 -17.78 -9.17 -27.95
CA GLU A 6 -18.24 -8.73 -29.29
C GLU A 6 -18.11 -7.21 -29.51
N GLN A 7 -18.25 -6.40 -28.46
CA GLN A 7 -17.97 -4.95 -28.51
C GLN A 7 -16.46 -4.68 -28.66
N LEU A 8 -15.64 -5.47 -27.96
CA LEU A 8 -14.19 -5.56 -28.09
C LEU A 8 -13.70 -6.25 -29.37
N ASP A 9 -14.60 -6.81 -30.20
CA ASP A 9 -14.26 -7.25 -31.56
C ASP A 9 -14.59 -6.13 -32.56
N LYS A 10 -15.72 -5.44 -32.37
CA LYS A 10 -16.20 -4.35 -33.26
C LYS A 10 -15.52 -3.01 -33.10
N GLY A 11 -14.59 -2.86 -32.15
CA GLY A 11 -13.84 -1.59 -31.98
C GLY A 11 -14.61 -0.55 -31.18
N HIS A 12 -15.60 -0.95 -30.39
CA HIS A 12 -16.36 0.00 -29.59
C HIS A 12 -15.49 0.60 -28.49
N LEU A 13 -15.62 1.91 -28.29
CA LEU A 13 -14.94 2.68 -27.25
C LEU A 13 -15.96 3.45 -26.44
N TRP A 14 -15.69 3.56 -25.15
CA TRP A 14 -16.53 4.26 -24.18
C TRP A 14 -15.91 5.62 -23.82
N ARG A 15 -16.77 6.60 -23.52
CA ARG A 15 -16.33 7.95 -23.14
C ARG A 15 -15.79 7.97 -21.71
N SER A 16 -14.49 8.23 -21.55
CA SER A 16 -13.90 8.54 -20.24
C SER A 16 -14.34 9.92 -19.72
N PRO A 17 -14.64 10.07 -18.42
CA PRO A 17 -14.83 11.36 -17.78
C PRO A 17 -13.50 12.13 -17.60
N GLY A 18 -13.59 13.44 -17.38
CA GLY A 18 -12.42 14.29 -17.10
C GLY A 18 -11.36 14.31 -18.20
N GLY A 19 -10.12 14.63 -17.81
CA GLY A 19 -8.96 14.72 -18.70
C GLY A 19 -8.91 15.99 -19.56
N ILE A 20 -7.74 16.23 -20.14
CA ILE A 20 -7.36 17.45 -20.88
C ILE A 20 -6.59 17.10 -22.16
N HIS A 21 -6.32 18.11 -23.00
CA HIS A 21 -5.56 18.00 -24.24
C HIS A 21 -4.39 19.01 -24.21
N PRO A 22 -3.27 18.70 -23.52
CA PRO A 22 -2.06 19.54 -23.53
C PRO A 22 -1.35 19.43 -24.90
N PRO A 23 -0.50 20.40 -25.27
CA PRO A 23 0.37 20.30 -26.45
C PRO A 23 1.28 19.07 -26.36
N GLU A 24 1.35 18.28 -27.43
CA GLU A 24 1.99 16.95 -27.38
C GLU A 24 3.51 17.00 -27.32
N LEU A 25 4.14 17.88 -28.11
CA LEU A 25 5.58 18.21 -28.10
C LEU A 25 6.55 17.02 -28.27
N LYS A 26 6.06 15.86 -28.76
CA LYS A 26 6.85 14.65 -29.03
C LYS A 26 7.81 14.78 -30.23
N THR A 27 7.66 15.83 -31.05
CA THR A 27 8.36 15.96 -32.35
C THR A 27 9.89 16.06 -32.22
N LEU A 28 10.41 16.56 -31.09
CA LEU A 28 11.86 16.67 -30.85
C LEU A 28 12.56 15.31 -30.77
N SER A 29 11.93 14.33 -30.10
CA SER A 29 12.56 13.05 -29.74
C SER A 29 12.13 11.86 -30.61
N ASN A 30 11.05 11.99 -31.39
CA ASN A 30 10.42 10.88 -32.11
C ASN A 30 10.96 10.63 -33.54
N GLN A 31 11.84 11.50 -34.06
CA GLN A 31 12.34 11.41 -35.45
C GLN A 31 13.34 10.28 -35.68
N SER A 32 14.10 9.91 -34.65
CA SER A 32 15.17 8.91 -34.70
C SER A 32 14.71 7.54 -34.21
N VAL A 33 15.32 6.47 -34.75
CA VAL A 33 15.23 5.12 -34.18
C VAL A 33 15.87 5.09 -32.79
N ILE A 34 15.43 4.17 -31.94
CA ILE A 34 16.09 3.95 -30.64
C ILE A 34 17.56 3.59 -30.88
N SER A 35 18.46 4.21 -30.11
CA SER A 35 19.90 3.97 -30.20
C SER A 35 20.51 3.75 -28.80
N SER A 36 21.75 3.26 -28.74
CA SER A 36 22.44 3.03 -27.47
C SER A 36 23.45 4.13 -27.18
N LEU A 37 23.52 4.57 -25.92
CA LEU A 37 24.55 5.49 -25.45
C LEU A 37 25.83 4.72 -25.03
N PRO A 38 27.02 5.34 -25.15
CA PRO A 38 28.26 4.80 -24.58
C PRO A 38 28.15 4.35 -23.12
N LEU A 39 28.97 3.36 -22.74
CA LEU A 39 28.98 2.81 -21.38
C LEU A 39 29.62 3.81 -20.38
N PRO A 40 28.91 4.24 -19.32
CA PRO A 40 29.51 4.98 -18.20
C PRO A 40 30.62 4.21 -17.48
N SER A 41 31.54 4.94 -16.83
CA SER A 41 32.56 4.35 -15.95
C SER A 41 32.04 4.01 -14.55
N ARG A 42 30.99 4.68 -14.07
CA ARG A 42 30.40 4.49 -12.73
C ARG A 42 28.90 4.22 -12.85
N PHE A 43 28.41 3.29 -12.03
CA PHE A 43 26.99 2.99 -11.85
C PHE A 43 26.64 3.03 -10.37
N VAL A 44 25.49 3.61 -10.04
CA VAL A 44 24.91 3.61 -8.70
C VAL A 44 23.60 2.82 -8.78
N VAL A 45 23.56 1.62 -8.21
CA VAL A 45 22.44 0.68 -8.43
C VAL A 45 21.62 0.52 -7.13
N PRO A 46 20.41 1.11 -7.02
CA PRO A 46 19.62 1.03 -5.80
C PRO A 46 19.13 -0.37 -5.45
N VAL A 47 19.31 -0.74 -4.18
CA VAL A 47 18.92 -2.02 -3.59
C VAL A 47 17.98 -1.83 -2.38
N PRO A 48 16.87 -1.06 -2.50
CA PRO A 48 16.09 -0.55 -1.36
C PRO A 48 15.35 -1.63 -0.53
N LEU A 49 15.27 -2.88 -1.01
CA LEU A 49 14.69 -4.01 -0.26
C LEU A 49 15.69 -4.69 0.71
N VAL A 50 16.98 -4.34 0.63
CA VAL A 50 18.02 -4.93 1.48
C VAL A 50 17.82 -4.53 2.94
N GLY A 51 17.88 -5.52 3.83
CA GLY A 51 17.55 -5.36 5.24
C GLY A 51 16.04 -5.38 5.57
N GLN A 52 15.16 -5.49 4.55
CA GLN A 52 13.72 -5.68 4.72
C GLN A 52 13.24 -7.05 4.21
N LEU A 53 13.48 -7.32 2.93
CA LEU A 53 13.06 -8.55 2.22
C LEU A 53 14.22 -9.23 1.48
N ALA A 54 15.39 -8.58 1.42
CA ALA A 54 16.56 -9.01 0.68
C ALA A 54 17.86 -8.82 1.47
N THR A 55 18.93 -9.43 0.98
CA THR A 55 20.32 -9.32 1.41
C THR A 55 21.22 -9.12 0.18
N MET A 56 22.39 -8.53 0.35
CA MET A 56 23.39 -8.46 -0.73
C MET A 56 24.02 -9.82 -0.98
N SER A 57 24.12 -10.22 -2.25
CA SER A 57 24.85 -11.40 -2.71
C SER A 57 26.36 -11.14 -2.89
N VAL A 58 26.73 -9.86 -2.95
CA VAL A 58 28.09 -9.35 -3.23
C VAL A 58 28.55 -8.37 -2.14
N LYS A 59 29.85 -8.10 -2.08
CA LYS A 59 30.52 -7.23 -1.11
C LYS A 59 31.40 -6.20 -1.84
N VAL A 60 31.81 -5.18 -1.11
CA VAL A 60 32.84 -4.23 -1.58
C VAL A 60 34.14 -4.97 -1.85
N GLY A 61 34.70 -4.79 -3.04
CA GLY A 61 35.88 -5.48 -3.56
C GLY A 61 35.59 -6.70 -4.43
N ASP A 62 34.34 -7.18 -4.50
CA ASP A 62 33.98 -8.28 -5.41
C ASP A 62 33.89 -7.76 -6.86
N HIS A 63 34.39 -8.55 -7.82
CA HIS A 63 34.11 -8.37 -9.25
C HIS A 63 32.74 -8.99 -9.59
N VAL A 64 32.00 -8.33 -10.48
CA VAL A 64 30.67 -8.74 -10.92
C VAL A 64 30.59 -8.74 -12.45
N LEU A 65 29.78 -9.66 -12.99
CA LEU A 65 29.48 -9.75 -14.41
C LEU A 65 28.16 -9.03 -14.73
N LYS A 66 28.02 -8.51 -15.96
CA LYS A 66 26.79 -7.89 -16.45
C LYS A 66 25.63 -8.89 -16.36
N GLY A 67 24.53 -8.46 -15.74
CA GLY A 67 23.36 -9.30 -15.48
C GLY A 67 23.45 -10.18 -14.22
N GLN A 68 24.58 -10.23 -13.53
CA GLN A 68 24.69 -10.95 -12.26
C GLN A 68 23.76 -10.34 -11.19
N ALA A 69 23.06 -11.20 -10.43
CA ALA A 69 22.22 -10.76 -9.32
C ALA A 69 23.07 -10.22 -8.16
N LEU A 70 22.83 -8.96 -7.79
CA LEU A 70 23.47 -8.27 -6.66
C LEU A 70 22.78 -8.57 -5.33
N THR A 71 21.53 -9.05 -5.38
CA THR A 71 20.69 -9.32 -4.20
C THR A 71 20.06 -10.70 -4.25
N GLU A 72 19.94 -11.32 -3.08
CA GLU A 72 19.10 -12.50 -2.83
C GLU A 72 17.97 -12.11 -1.85
N GLY A 73 16.80 -12.72 -1.94
CA GLY A 73 15.66 -12.32 -1.12
C GLY A 73 14.45 -13.24 -1.22
N ALA A 74 13.52 -13.07 -0.28
CA ALA A 74 12.38 -13.94 -0.10
C ALA A 74 11.05 -13.17 -0.11
N GLY A 75 9.96 -13.91 -0.37
CA GLY A 75 8.61 -13.38 -0.42
C GLY A 75 8.08 -13.15 -1.84
N PHE A 76 6.84 -12.65 -1.88
CA PHE A 76 6.02 -12.56 -3.09
C PHE A 76 6.34 -11.34 -3.94
N THR A 77 6.56 -10.18 -3.30
CA THR A 77 6.87 -8.89 -3.94
C THR A 77 8.36 -8.67 -4.21
N TYR A 78 9.24 -9.57 -3.76
CA TYR A 78 10.67 -9.49 -4.01
C TYR A 78 11.00 -9.72 -5.49
N LEU A 79 11.90 -8.89 -6.02
CA LEU A 79 12.55 -8.98 -7.32
C LEU A 79 14.06 -8.76 -7.11
N PRO A 80 14.95 -9.55 -7.75
CA PRO A 80 16.38 -9.26 -7.71
C PRO A 80 16.76 -7.98 -8.44
N VAL A 81 17.84 -7.37 -7.95
CA VAL A 81 18.56 -6.27 -8.59
C VAL A 81 19.83 -6.84 -9.21
N HIS A 82 20.21 -6.37 -10.40
CA HIS A 82 21.29 -6.94 -11.21
C HIS A 82 22.36 -5.90 -11.53
N ALA A 83 23.59 -6.36 -11.77
CA ALA A 83 24.69 -5.53 -12.23
C ALA A 83 24.41 -5.05 -13.67
N PRO A 84 24.45 -3.73 -13.96
CA PRO A 84 24.19 -3.21 -15.30
C PRO A 84 25.34 -3.48 -16.29
N THR A 85 26.55 -3.78 -15.82
CA THR A 85 27.75 -4.06 -16.60
C THR A 85 28.67 -4.99 -15.80
N SER A 86 29.76 -5.46 -16.41
CA SER A 86 30.91 -6.02 -15.68
C SER A 86 31.74 -4.92 -15.02
N GLY A 87 32.30 -5.21 -13.84
CA GLY A 87 33.03 -4.23 -13.04
C GLY A 87 33.30 -4.66 -11.60
N VAL A 88 33.77 -3.74 -10.77
CA VAL A 88 34.08 -3.98 -9.35
C VAL A 88 33.10 -3.22 -8.47
N VAL A 89 32.59 -3.86 -7.42
CA VAL A 89 31.75 -3.21 -6.40
C VAL A 89 32.65 -2.34 -5.51
N VAL A 90 32.62 -1.02 -5.70
CA VAL A 90 33.48 -0.07 -4.97
C VAL A 90 32.86 0.43 -3.66
N ALA A 91 31.53 0.44 -3.55
CA ALA A 91 30.83 0.81 -2.32
C ALA A 91 29.43 0.16 -2.23
N ILE A 92 28.91 0.03 -1.00
CA ILE A 92 27.50 -0.31 -0.72
C ILE A 92 27.04 0.61 0.40
N GLU A 93 26.36 1.70 0.04
CA GLU A 93 26.09 2.83 0.95
C GLU A 93 24.77 3.55 0.65
N GLN A 94 24.42 4.57 1.43
CA GLN A 94 23.20 5.37 1.21
C GLN A 94 23.47 6.44 0.15
N HIS A 95 22.76 6.40 -0.97
CA HIS A 95 22.91 7.35 -2.07
C HIS A 95 21.57 7.99 -2.42
N ASN A 96 21.57 9.25 -2.85
CA ASN A 96 20.36 9.93 -3.29
C ASN A 96 19.68 9.15 -4.42
N SER A 97 18.39 8.87 -4.26
CA SER A 97 17.54 8.31 -5.32
C SER A 97 16.99 9.43 -6.19
N ASN A 98 16.75 9.17 -7.48
CA ASN A 98 16.12 10.14 -8.37
C ASN A 98 14.62 10.36 -8.12
N HIS A 99 14.09 9.99 -6.95
CA HIS A 99 12.70 10.15 -6.55
C HIS A 99 12.42 11.59 -6.08
N ALA A 100 11.19 12.09 -6.22
CA ALA A 100 10.80 13.46 -5.88
C ALA A 100 11.13 13.91 -4.44
N SER A 101 11.30 12.96 -3.51
CA SER A 101 11.68 13.25 -2.12
C SER A 101 13.20 13.34 -1.88
N THR A 102 14.02 13.07 -2.92
CA THR A 102 15.50 12.96 -2.88
C THR A 102 16.02 12.12 -1.69
N LEU A 103 15.24 11.13 -1.24
CA LEU A 103 15.62 10.37 -0.05
C LEU A 103 16.77 9.40 -0.38
N PRO A 104 17.81 9.33 0.47
CA PRO A 104 18.85 8.34 0.31
C PRO A 104 18.30 6.91 0.41
N VAL A 105 18.78 6.04 -0.47
CA VAL A 105 18.48 4.61 -0.49
C VAL A 105 19.78 3.82 -0.55
N LEU A 106 19.80 2.64 0.08
CA LEU A 106 20.96 1.76 0.00
C LEU A 106 21.20 1.39 -1.47
N SER A 107 22.41 1.63 -1.95
CA SER A 107 22.81 1.48 -3.35
C SER A 107 24.16 0.80 -3.44
N CYS A 108 24.30 -0.08 -4.43
CA CYS A 108 25.55 -0.74 -4.78
C CYS A 108 26.25 0.10 -5.86
N ILE A 109 27.44 0.63 -5.57
CA ILE A 109 28.22 1.42 -6.53
C ILE A 109 29.22 0.49 -7.23
N ILE A 110 29.17 0.47 -8.56
CA ILE A 110 29.99 -0.38 -9.42
C ILE A 110 30.83 0.52 -10.33
N GLU A 111 32.14 0.30 -10.34
CA GLU A 111 33.06 0.88 -11.32
C GLU A 111 33.23 -0.11 -12.47
N ALA A 112 32.99 0.33 -13.70
CA ALA A 112 32.94 -0.52 -14.89
C ALA A 112 34.35 -0.89 -15.36
N ASP A 113 34.57 -2.17 -15.70
CA ASP A 113 35.85 -2.63 -16.25
C ASP A 113 36.02 -2.36 -17.76
N GLY A 114 35.02 -1.74 -18.39
CA GLY A 114 34.99 -1.43 -19.82
C GLY A 114 34.72 -2.62 -20.75
N GLN A 115 34.52 -3.84 -20.22
CA GLN A 115 34.38 -5.06 -21.01
C GLN A 115 32.92 -5.46 -21.29
N ASP A 116 31.95 -4.90 -20.56
CA ASP A 116 30.50 -5.19 -20.62
C ASP A 116 30.16 -6.70 -20.64
N THR A 117 30.98 -7.52 -19.97
CA THR A 117 30.97 -8.99 -20.04
C THR A 117 29.79 -9.59 -19.29
N TRP A 118 28.93 -10.29 -20.02
CA TRP A 118 27.76 -11.00 -19.49
C TRP A 118 28.12 -12.13 -18.53
N CYS A 119 27.25 -12.37 -17.54
CA CYS A 119 27.12 -13.66 -16.89
C CYS A 119 26.62 -14.74 -17.88
N GLU A 120 26.57 -16.00 -17.47
CA GLU A 120 25.97 -17.05 -18.30
C GLU A 120 24.49 -16.72 -18.58
N LEU A 121 24.17 -16.47 -19.85
CA LEU A 121 22.80 -16.36 -20.34
C LEU A 121 22.37 -17.73 -20.86
N ILE A 122 21.20 -18.20 -20.42
CA ILE A 122 20.64 -19.50 -20.80
C ILE A 122 19.40 -19.25 -21.68
N PRO A 123 19.50 -19.36 -23.02
CA PRO A 123 18.35 -19.26 -23.91
C PRO A 123 17.36 -20.40 -23.71
N ASN A 124 16.09 -20.17 -24.00
CA ASN A 124 15.02 -21.17 -23.80
C ASN A 124 13.99 -21.12 -24.92
N GLN A 125 13.43 -22.28 -25.27
CA GLN A 125 12.23 -22.39 -26.09
C GLN A 125 10.99 -22.38 -25.17
N LEU A 126 9.93 -21.66 -25.55
CA LEU A 126 8.76 -21.44 -24.71
C LEU A 126 8.01 -22.75 -24.43
N GLU A 127 7.99 -23.64 -25.42
CA GLU A 127 7.35 -24.95 -25.45
C GLU A 127 7.95 -25.93 -24.44
N GLN A 128 9.20 -25.69 -24.02
CA GLN A 128 9.92 -26.53 -23.05
C GLN A 128 9.70 -26.09 -21.60
N LEU A 129 9.11 -24.91 -21.36
CA LEU A 129 8.96 -24.32 -20.03
C LEU A 129 7.56 -24.53 -19.47
N SER A 130 7.47 -24.90 -18.19
CA SER A 130 6.20 -24.87 -17.47
C SER A 130 5.81 -23.42 -17.13
N LYS A 131 4.51 -23.16 -16.92
CA LYS A 131 4.04 -21.84 -16.48
C LYS A 131 4.75 -21.33 -15.21
N SER A 132 5.10 -22.23 -14.28
CA SER A 132 5.89 -21.85 -13.10
C SER A 132 7.32 -21.45 -13.47
N ALA A 133 8.00 -22.21 -14.32
CA ALA A 133 9.36 -21.89 -14.77
C ALA A 133 9.43 -20.55 -15.55
N ILE A 134 8.38 -20.22 -16.32
CA ILE A 134 8.23 -18.91 -16.98
C ILE A 134 8.07 -17.80 -15.93
N LEU A 135 7.17 -17.96 -14.96
CA LEU A 135 6.96 -16.98 -13.87
C LEU A 135 8.22 -16.80 -13.01
N ASP A 136 8.94 -17.88 -12.72
CA ASP A 136 10.20 -17.84 -11.99
C ASP A 136 11.30 -17.14 -12.80
N LYS A 137 11.42 -17.37 -14.13
CA LYS A 137 12.32 -16.58 -15.00
C LYS A 137 11.99 -15.09 -14.98
N ILE A 138 10.71 -14.71 -15.11
CA ILE A 138 10.25 -13.31 -15.04
C ILE A 138 10.55 -12.70 -13.65
N LYS A 139 10.40 -13.47 -12.57
CA LYS A 139 10.77 -13.05 -11.21
C LYS A 139 12.28 -12.85 -11.07
N GLN A 140 13.08 -13.85 -11.45
CA GLN A 140 14.54 -13.83 -11.25
C GLN A 140 15.20 -12.77 -12.13
N ALA A 141 14.75 -12.57 -13.37
CA ALA A 141 15.16 -11.45 -14.22
C ALA A 141 14.79 -10.06 -13.65
N GLY A 142 14.02 -10.00 -12.56
CA GLY A 142 13.69 -8.77 -11.84
C GLY A 142 12.69 -7.88 -12.58
N ILE A 143 11.78 -8.46 -13.38
CA ILE A 143 10.89 -7.69 -14.26
C ILE A 143 9.80 -6.95 -13.46
N ALA A 144 9.92 -5.63 -13.43
CA ALA A 144 8.95 -4.70 -12.86
C ALA A 144 8.13 -4.03 -13.97
N GLY A 145 6.86 -3.71 -13.70
CA GLY A 145 6.00 -3.01 -14.65
C GLY A 145 6.53 -1.60 -14.97
N MET A 146 6.97 -1.38 -16.21
CA MET A 146 7.75 -0.20 -16.61
C MET A 146 6.92 1.06 -16.89
N GLY A 147 5.58 0.95 -16.86
CA GLY A 147 4.64 2.08 -16.85
C GLY A 147 4.56 2.77 -15.47
N GLY A 148 5.71 3.24 -14.96
CA GLY A 148 5.82 4.02 -13.72
C GLY A 148 5.85 3.20 -12.42
N ALA A 149 4.76 2.51 -12.08
CA ALA A 149 4.53 1.97 -10.72
C ALA A 149 5.45 0.82 -10.27
N ALA A 150 6.34 0.30 -11.14
CA ALA A 150 7.35 -0.71 -10.84
C ALA A 150 6.84 -2.00 -10.14
N PHE A 151 5.56 -2.33 -10.30
CA PHE A 151 4.93 -3.48 -9.65
C PHE A 151 5.48 -4.81 -10.22
N PRO A 152 5.74 -5.86 -9.41
CA PRO A 152 6.34 -7.09 -9.91
C PRO A 152 5.50 -7.84 -10.94
N SER A 153 6.09 -8.13 -12.10
CA SER A 153 5.34 -8.68 -13.24
C SER A 153 4.91 -10.13 -13.03
N HIS A 154 5.73 -10.95 -12.35
CA HIS A 154 5.35 -12.33 -12.01
C HIS A 154 4.14 -12.41 -11.07
N VAL A 155 3.89 -11.38 -10.26
CA VAL A 155 2.67 -11.27 -9.43
C VAL A 155 1.47 -10.98 -10.32
N LYS A 156 1.59 -10.02 -11.25
CA LYS A 156 0.48 -9.61 -12.13
C LYS A 156 0.10 -10.70 -13.15
N LEU A 157 1.06 -11.54 -13.52
CA LEU A 157 0.90 -12.69 -14.43
C LEU A 157 0.51 -13.99 -13.71
N ASN A 158 0.33 -13.96 -12.38
CA ASN A 158 -0.20 -15.10 -11.60
C ASN A 158 -1.40 -14.66 -10.72
N PRO A 159 -2.49 -14.15 -11.33
CA PRO A 159 -3.67 -13.69 -10.59
C PRO A 159 -4.44 -14.87 -9.96
N ALA A 160 -5.08 -14.61 -8.83
CA ALA A 160 -5.99 -15.57 -8.18
C ALA A 160 -7.40 -15.62 -8.80
N SER A 161 -7.57 -15.06 -10.01
CA SER A 161 -8.83 -14.96 -10.74
C SER A 161 -8.56 -15.25 -12.21
N GLU A 162 -9.49 -15.92 -12.87
CA GLU A 162 -9.45 -16.14 -14.32
C GLU A 162 -9.52 -14.80 -15.06
N ILE A 163 -8.79 -14.68 -16.17
CA ILE A 163 -8.63 -13.43 -16.92
C ILE A 163 -9.26 -13.59 -18.29
N ASP A 164 -10.31 -12.82 -18.56
CA ASP A 164 -10.97 -12.77 -19.87
C ASP A 164 -10.21 -11.89 -20.87
N LEU A 165 -9.61 -10.80 -20.37
CA LEU A 165 -9.04 -9.73 -21.18
C LEU A 165 -7.63 -9.33 -20.71
N VAL A 166 -6.67 -9.38 -21.62
CA VAL A 166 -5.37 -8.70 -21.46
C VAL A 166 -5.37 -7.38 -22.24
N ILE A 167 -4.98 -6.29 -21.58
CA ILE A 167 -4.77 -4.98 -22.22
C ILE A 167 -3.27 -4.71 -22.26
N ILE A 168 -2.72 -4.52 -23.45
CA ILE A 168 -1.36 -4.08 -23.67
C ILE A 168 -1.40 -2.57 -23.91
N ASN A 169 -0.84 -1.81 -22.98
CA ASN A 169 -0.91 -0.36 -22.92
C ASN A 169 0.31 0.26 -23.63
N GLY A 170 0.07 0.81 -24.82
CA GLY A 170 0.95 1.72 -25.56
C GLY A 170 0.42 3.16 -25.60
N VAL A 171 -0.42 3.53 -24.62
CA VAL A 171 -1.05 4.85 -24.48
C VAL A 171 -0.11 5.78 -23.73
N GLU A 172 0.91 6.23 -24.45
CA GLU A 172 1.89 7.20 -23.96
C GLU A 172 1.35 8.64 -24.14
N CYS A 173 0.37 8.99 -23.27
CA CYS A 173 -0.39 10.23 -23.33
C CYS A 173 0.30 11.46 -22.69
N GLU A 174 1.46 11.27 -22.03
CA GLU A 174 2.25 12.36 -21.44
C GLU A 174 2.93 13.19 -22.57
N PRO A 175 2.95 14.53 -22.48
CA PRO A 175 3.72 15.37 -23.42
C PRO A 175 5.22 15.08 -23.43
N TYR A 176 5.89 15.40 -24.54
CA TYR A 176 7.32 15.20 -24.85
C TYR A 176 7.82 13.74 -24.90
N ILE A 177 7.27 12.81 -24.11
CA ILE A 177 7.74 11.41 -24.04
C ILE A 177 7.38 10.66 -25.34
N SER A 178 8.30 9.85 -25.85
CA SER A 178 8.13 9.07 -27.09
C SER A 178 8.77 7.67 -27.04
N ALA A 179 9.06 7.16 -25.85
CA ALA A 179 9.80 5.92 -25.63
C ALA A 179 8.98 4.67 -25.97
N ASP A 180 7.74 4.59 -25.50
CA ASP A 180 6.83 3.49 -25.83
C ASP A 180 6.36 3.58 -27.30
N ASP A 181 6.17 4.80 -27.84
CA ASP A 181 5.88 5.02 -29.27
C ASP A 181 7.02 4.48 -30.16
N ARG A 182 8.28 4.87 -29.93
CA ARG A 182 9.43 4.32 -30.67
C ARG A 182 9.58 2.82 -30.46
N LEU A 183 9.41 2.30 -29.25
CA LEU A 183 9.55 0.85 -29.00
C LEU A 183 8.52 0.05 -29.82
N MET A 184 7.29 0.53 -29.95
CA MET A 184 6.25 -0.09 -30.79
C MET A 184 6.54 0.00 -32.29
N ARG A 185 7.33 0.98 -32.75
CA ARG A 185 7.77 1.09 -34.15
C ARG A 185 8.97 0.18 -34.44
N ASP A 186 9.97 0.24 -33.57
CA ASP A 186 11.31 -0.31 -33.80
C ASP A 186 11.44 -1.79 -33.37
N TYR A 187 10.64 -2.25 -32.39
CA TYR A 187 10.71 -3.59 -31.79
C TYR A 187 9.34 -4.29 -31.70
N SER A 188 8.51 -4.10 -32.75
CA SER A 188 7.12 -4.58 -32.78
C SER A 188 6.98 -6.10 -32.64
N ASP A 189 7.89 -6.87 -33.24
CA ASP A 189 7.85 -8.34 -33.22
C ASP A 189 8.27 -8.89 -31.86
N GLU A 190 9.26 -8.29 -31.20
CA GLU A 190 9.67 -8.62 -29.83
C GLU A 190 8.56 -8.33 -28.81
N ILE A 191 7.83 -7.21 -28.97
CA ILE A 191 6.65 -6.94 -28.13
C ILE A 191 5.59 -8.03 -28.37
N LEU A 192 5.31 -8.42 -29.62
CA LEU A 192 4.38 -9.51 -29.94
C LEU A 192 4.83 -10.87 -29.37
N THR A 193 6.13 -11.17 -29.38
CA THR A 193 6.71 -12.35 -28.71
C THR A 193 6.49 -12.29 -27.19
N GLY A 194 6.67 -11.12 -26.58
CA GLY A 194 6.33 -10.87 -25.17
C GLY A 194 4.85 -11.10 -24.86
N ILE A 195 3.96 -10.62 -25.73
CA ILE A 195 2.51 -10.85 -25.64
C ILE A 195 2.17 -12.33 -25.78
N SER A 196 2.90 -13.08 -26.60
CA SER A 196 2.71 -14.53 -26.78
C SER A 196 3.02 -15.31 -25.50
N ILE A 197 4.02 -14.88 -24.73
CA ILE A 197 4.34 -15.44 -23.40
C ILE A 197 3.24 -15.09 -22.38
N ILE A 198 2.75 -13.85 -22.39
CA ILE A 198 1.62 -13.42 -21.53
C ILE A 198 0.35 -14.22 -21.86
N HIS A 199 0.07 -14.44 -23.15
CA HIS A 199 -1.01 -15.30 -23.63
C HIS A 199 -0.85 -16.73 -23.13
N HIS A 200 0.33 -17.34 -23.28
CA HIS A 200 0.59 -18.69 -22.77
C HIS A 200 0.34 -18.80 -21.26
N LEU A 201 0.79 -17.81 -20.47
CA LEU A 201 0.58 -17.77 -19.03
C LEU A 201 -0.89 -17.67 -18.65
N LEU A 202 -1.61 -16.65 -19.14
CA LEU A 202 -2.95 -16.29 -18.68
C LEU A 202 -4.10 -16.98 -19.42
N ASN A 203 -3.89 -17.40 -20.68
CA ASN A 203 -4.91 -17.95 -21.59
C ASN A 203 -6.20 -17.09 -21.67
N PRO A 204 -6.10 -15.77 -21.97
CA PRO A 204 -7.27 -14.88 -22.04
C PRO A 204 -8.15 -15.14 -23.26
N GLN A 205 -9.42 -14.73 -23.18
CA GLN A 205 -10.35 -14.77 -24.31
C GLN A 205 -10.04 -13.69 -25.38
N ARG A 206 -9.49 -12.54 -24.95
CA ARG A 206 -9.07 -11.43 -25.82
C ARG A 206 -7.81 -10.72 -25.33
N ILE A 207 -7.09 -10.13 -26.29
CA ILE A 207 -5.90 -9.29 -26.10
C ILE A 207 -6.08 -8.00 -26.91
N VAL A 208 -6.02 -6.85 -26.25
CA VAL A 208 -6.15 -5.53 -26.88
C VAL A 208 -4.86 -4.74 -26.71
N ILE A 209 -4.18 -4.44 -27.82
CA ILE A 209 -3.07 -3.48 -27.85
C ILE A 209 -3.65 -2.08 -28.05
N ALA A 210 -3.66 -1.26 -27.00
CA ALA A 210 -4.23 0.07 -26.99
C ALA A 210 -3.17 1.14 -27.33
N ILE A 211 -3.44 1.96 -28.34
CA ILE A 211 -2.53 2.97 -28.90
C ILE A 211 -3.35 4.23 -29.20
N GLU A 212 -2.78 5.43 -29.05
CA GLU A 212 -3.48 6.69 -29.37
C GLU A 212 -3.47 7.01 -30.86
N ASP A 213 -4.48 7.75 -31.33
CA ASP A 213 -4.62 8.18 -32.74
C ASP A 213 -3.51 9.11 -33.23
N ASN A 214 -2.77 9.78 -32.34
CA ASN A 214 -1.54 10.51 -32.68
C ASN A 214 -0.32 9.60 -32.97
N LYS A 215 -0.44 8.27 -32.86
CA LYS A 215 0.66 7.31 -33.10
C LYS A 215 0.35 6.31 -34.24
N PRO A 216 0.01 6.79 -35.45
CA PRO A 216 -0.42 5.92 -36.56
C PRO A 216 0.68 4.96 -37.04
N GLU A 217 1.95 5.34 -36.92
CA GLU A 217 3.08 4.48 -37.27
C GLU A 217 3.24 3.29 -36.30
N ALA A 218 3.17 3.53 -34.99
CA ALA A 218 3.19 2.47 -33.99
C ALA A 218 1.98 1.53 -34.14
N ALA A 219 0.78 2.10 -34.37
CA ALA A 219 -0.42 1.31 -34.65
C ALA A 219 -0.25 0.41 -35.88
N LYS A 220 0.33 0.94 -36.97
CA LYS A 220 0.64 0.19 -38.20
C LYS A 220 1.72 -0.88 -37.99
N ALA A 221 2.79 -0.57 -37.24
CA ALA A 221 3.87 -1.51 -36.94
C ALA A 221 3.36 -2.70 -36.12
N MET A 222 2.67 -2.43 -35.01
CA MET A 222 2.05 -3.45 -34.15
C MET A 222 0.99 -4.26 -34.89
N GLN A 223 0.18 -3.65 -35.76
CA GLN A 223 -0.81 -4.38 -36.56
C GLN A 223 -0.15 -5.30 -37.61
N ALA A 224 0.98 -4.88 -38.19
CA ALA A 224 1.75 -5.73 -39.10
C ALA A 224 2.49 -6.87 -38.34
N ALA A 225 2.93 -6.63 -37.11
CA ALA A 225 3.54 -7.66 -36.25
C ALA A 225 2.52 -8.74 -35.83
N ILE A 226 1.25 -8.38 -35.54
CA ILE A 226 0.17 -9.36 -35.33
C ILE A 226 0.09 -10.32 -36.53
N THR A 227 0.08 -9.80 -37.76
CA THR A 227 0.00 -10.60 -38.99
C THR A 227 1.22 -11.50 -39.23
N ARG A 228 2.38 -11.20 -38.60
CA ARG A 228 3.57 -12.06 -38.61
C ARG A 228 3.63 -13.04 -37.44
N SER A 229 2.83 -12.83 -36.39
CA SER A 229 2.89 -13.59 -35.14
C SER A 229 2.22 -14.97 -35.26
N THR A 230 2.52 -15.85 -34.31
CA THR A 230 1.89 -17.17 -34.15
C THR A 230 0.61 -17.14 -33.30
N LEU A 231 0.14 -15.95 -32.89
CA LEU A 231 -1.09 -15.80 -32.12
C LEU A 231 -2.33 -15.93 -33.03
N PRO A 232 -3.44 -16.51 -32.54
CA PRO A 232 -4.69 -16.53 -33.28
C PRO A 232 -5.20 -15.10 -33.56
N ASN A 233 -5.40 -14.76 -34.83
CA ASN A 233 -5.80 -13.41 -35.26
C ASN A 233 -7.19 -12.98 -34.75
N ASP A 234 -8.00 -13.91 -34.22
CA ASP A 234 -9.30 -13.66 -33.61
C ASP A 234 -9.23 -13.30 -32.11
N ILE A 235 -8.10 -13.58 -31.43
CA ILE A 235 -7.94 -13.21 -30.02
C ILE A 235 -7.22 -11.87 -29.83
N ILE A 236 -6.42 -11.40 -30.79
CA ILE A 236 -5.54 -10.22 -30.63
C ILE A 236 -5.78 -9.16 -31.70
N ARG A 237 -5.78 -7.89 -31.28
CA ARG A 237 -5.92 -6.73 -32.17
C ARG A 237 -5.23 -5.48 -31.65
N VAL A 238 -4.93 -4.55 -32.55
CA VAL A 238 -4.73 -3.14 -32.18
C VAL A 238 -6.09 -2.46 -31.95
N THR A 239 -6.15 -1.51 -31.02
CA THR A 239 -7.30 -0.63 -30.80
C THR A 239 -6.79 0.79 -30.65
N VAL A 240 -7.06 1.61 -31.67
CA VAL A 240 -6.72 3.03 -31.67
C VAL A 240 -7.74 3.79 -30.82
N ILE A 241 -7.28 4.60 -29.87
CA ILE A 241 -8.12 5.43 -28.99
C ILE A 241 -7.86 6.93 -29.21
N PRO A 242 -8.82 7.83 -28.88
CA PRO A 242 -8.61 9.27 -29.00
C PRO A 242 -7.49 9.77 -28.08
N THR A 243 -6.54 10.54 -28.64
CA THR A 243 -5.46 11.20 -27.88
C THR A 243 -6.05 12.11 -26.83
N LYS A 244 -5.83 11.77 -25.56
CA LYS A 244 -6.33 12.52 -24.42
C LYS A 244 -5.55 12.17 -23.17
N TYR A 245 -5.18 13.18 -22.39
CA TYR A 245 -4.44 12.96 -21.16
C TYR A 245 -5.40 12.95 -19.95
N PRO A 246 -5.33 11.98 -19.00
CA PRO A 246 -4.38 10.87 -18.87
C PRO A 246 -5.04 9.52 -19.25
N SER A 247 -5.36 9.30 -20.53
CA SER A 247 -6.05 8.08 -20.97
C SER A 247 -5.26 6.79 -20.70
N GLY A 248 -3.92 6.87 -20.62
CA GLY A 248 -3.04 5.74 -20.32
C GLY A 248 -3.04 5.27 -18.86
N GLY A 249 -3.73 5.98 -17.96
CA GLY A 249 -3.93 5.52 -16.58
C GLY A 249 -4.77 4.24 -16.52
N GLU A 250 -4.37 3.25 -15.70
CA GLU A 250 -4.96 1.90 -15.73
C GLU A 250 -6.49 1.89 -15.60
N LYS A 251 -7.06 2.69 -14.69
CA LYS A 251 -8.52 2.78 -14.50
C LYS A 251 -9.20 3.46 -15.69
N GLN A 252 -8.60 4.53 -16.22
CA GLN A 252 -9.11 5.31 -17.36
C GLN A 252 -9.10 4.44 -18.63
N LEU A 253 -8.01 3.73 -18.91
CA LEU A 253 -7.88 2.88 -20.08
C LEU A 253 -8.86 1.70 -20.05
N ILE A 254 -9.03 1.06 -18.90
CA ILE A 254 -10.06 0.02 -18.70
C ILE A 254 -11.46 0.58 -18.95
N GLN A 255 -11.76 1.80 -18.49
CA GLN A 255 -13.06 2.44 -18.72
C GLN A 255 -13.26 2.77 -20.21
N ILE A 256 -12.24 3.28 -20.92
CA ILE A 256 -12.29 3.55 -22.37
C ILE A 256 -12.53 2.27 -23.18
N ILE A 257 -11.85 1.18 -22.80
CA ILE A 257 -11.85 -0.08 -23.55
C ILE A 257 -13.04 -0.98 -23.20
N THR A 258 -13.66 -0.86 -22.03
CA THR A 258 -14.70 -1.81 -21.58
C THR A 258 -15.97 -1.19 -21.01
N GLY A 259 -16.01 0.12 -20.80
CA GLY A 259 -17.09 0.80 -20.09
C GLY A 259 -17.20 0.47 -18.59
N LYS A 260 -16.39 -0.45 -18.06
CA LYS A 260 -16.33 -0.81 -16.63
C LYS A 260 -15.41 0.16 -15.89
N GLU A 261 -15.85 0.61 -14.72
CA GLU A 261 -14.99 1.30 -13.76
C GLU A 261 -14.32 0.29 -12.81
N VAL A 262 -13.07 0.53 -12.44
CA VAL A 262 -12.36 -0.25 -11.40
C VAL A 262 -12.63 0.39 -10.03
N PRO A 263 -13.37 -0.26 -9.10
CA PRO A 263 -13.77 0.36 -7.83
C PRO A 263 -12.59 0.85 -6.98
N SER A 264 -12.88 1.76 -6.04
CA SER A 264 -11.91 2.14 -5.01
C SER A 264 -11.48 0.92 -4.20
N GLY A 265 -10.17 0.74 -4.00
CA GLY A 265 -9.58 -0.42 -3.32
C GLY A 265 -9.62 -1.76 -4.08
N ALA A 266 -10.26 -1.85 -5.25
CA ALA A 266 -10.27 -3.05 -6.09
C ALA A 266 -9.10 -3.07 -7.08
N ILE A 267 -8.76 -4.27 -7.59
CA ILE A 267 -7.75 -4.47 -8.63
C ILE A 267 -8.37 -4.99 -9.94
N PRO A 268 -7.83 -4.65 -11.13
CA PRO A 268 -8.39 -5.08 -12.42
C PRO A 268 -8.63 -6.59 -12.56
N ALA A 269 -7.77 -7.42 -11.96
CA ALA A 269 -7.88 -8.88 -12.02
C ALA A 269 -9.21 -9.41 -11.44
N GLN A 270 -9.82 -8.68 -10.49
CA GLN A 270 -11.15 -9.01 -9.93
C GLN A 270 -12.30 -8.77 -10.92
N LEU A 271 -12.04 -8.13 -12.06
CA LEU A 271 -12.99 -7.89 -13.15
C LEU A 271 -12.71 -8.76 -14.39
N GLY A 272 -11.76 -9.71 -14.28
CA GLY A 272 -11.26 -10.54 -15.38
C GLY A 272 -10.25 -9.81 -16.29
N ILE A 273 -9.59 -8.74 -15.81
CA ILE A 273 -8.74 -7.88 -16.65
C ILE A 273 -7.31 -7.78 -16.11
N VAL A 274 -6.31 -7.97 -16.96
CA VAL A 274 -4.89 -7.69 -16.64
C VAL A 274 -4.29 -6.72 -17.65
N MET A 275 -3.62 -5.66 -17.17
CA MET A 275 -2.96 -4.67 -18.02
C MET A 275 -1.42 -4.70 -17.88
N HIS A 276 -0.68 -4.74 -18.99
CA HIS A 276 0.78 -4.55 -19.02
C HIS A 276 1.15 -3.44 -20.01
N ASN A 277 2.22 -2.69 -19.73
CA ASN A 277 2.76 -1.70 -20.68
C ASN A 277 3.61 -2.39 -21.76
N VAL A 278 3.70 -1.82 -22.96
CA VAL A 278 4.45 -2.40 -24.10
C VAL A 278 5.91 -2.71 -23.78
N GLY A 279 6.64 -1.81 -23.13
CA GLY A 279 8.01 -2.08 -22.66
C GLY A 279 8.10 -3.23 -21.66
N THR A 280 7.05 -3.43 -20.85
CA THR A 280 6.98 -4.58 -19.92
C THR A 280 6.83 -5.90 -20.68
N ALA A 281 6.10 -5.93 -21.81
CA ALA A 281 6.01 -7.12 -22.66
C ALA A 281 7.35 -7.41 -23.37
N TYR A 282 8.03 -6.39 -23.90
CA TYR A 282 9.37 -6.53 -24.48
C TYR A 282 10.36 -7.16 -23.46
N ALA A 283 10.41 -6.63 -22.23
CA ALA A 283 11.30 -7.16 -21.19
C ALA A 283 10.95 -8.60 -20.74
N ILE A 284 9.71 -9.06 -20.96
CA ILE A 284 9.31 -10.45 -20.67
C ILE A 284 9.91 -11.43 -21.70
N GLN A 285 10.00 -11.09 -23.00
CA GLN A 285 10.64 -12.01 -23.95
C GLN A 285 12.15 -12.12 -23.71
N GLU A 286 12.83 -11.02 -23.39
CA GLU A 286 14.26 -11.05 -23.09
C GLU A 286 14.56 -11.93 -21.85
N ALA A 287 13.76 -11.83 -20.79
CA ALA A 287 13.88 -12.65 -19.60
C ALA A 287 13.64 -14.15 -19.85
N VAL A 288 12.61 -14.49 -20.62
CA VAL A 288 12.15 -15.89 -20.77
C VAL A 288 12.92 -16.61 -21.87
N LEU A 289 13.10 -15.98 -23.04
CA LEU A 289 13.72 -16.62 -24.20
C LEU A 289 15.24 -16.44 -24.23
N GLN A 290 15.75 -15.31 -23.76
CA GLN A 290 17.19 -14.96 -23.84
C GLN A 290 17.90 -15.06 -22.48
N GLY A 291 17.16 -15.23 -21.37
CA GLY A 291 17.69 -15.27 -20.02
C GLY A 291 18.18 -13.91 -19.48
N LYS A 292 17.92 -12.82 -20.20
CA LYS A 292 18.43 -11.48 -19.85
C LYS A 292 17.62 -10.84 -18.70
N PRO A 293 18.27 -10.36 -17.63
CA PRO A 293 17.61 -9.57 -16.59
C PRO A 293 17.29 -8.15 -17.05
N LEU A 294 16.34 -7.48 -16.38
CA LEU A 294 16.03 -6.07 -16.60
C LEU A 294 17.13 -5.16 -16.03
N ILE A 295 18.14 -4.91 -16.87
CA ILE A 295 19.30 -4.03 -16.62
C ILE A 295 19.29 -2.73 -17.44
N GLU A 296 18.47 -2.63 -18.48
CA GLU A 296 18.30 -1.42 -19.30
C GLU A 296 16.84 -1.20 -19.71
N ARG A 297 16.51 0.03 -20.11
CA ARG A 297 15.21 0.40 -20.68
C ARG A 297 15.35 1.55 -21.67
N VAL A 298 14.33 1.76 -22.50
CA VAL A 298 14.23 2.98 -23.32
C VAL A 298 13.88 4.17 -22.44
N VAL A 299 14.60 5.27 -22.65
CA VAL A 299 14.39 6.58 -22.01
C VAL A 299 14.36 7.67 -23.09
N THR A 300 13.34 8.52 -23.07
CA THR A 300 13.27 9.72 -23.92
C THR A 300 14.18 10.81 -23.35
N PHE A 301 14.96 11.47 -24.20
CA PHE A 301 15.69 12.70 -23.88
C PHE A 301 15.16 13.82 -24.78
N THR A 302 14.71 14.92 -24.19
CA THR A 302 13.87 15.91 -24.88
C THR A 302 13.83 17.27 -24.16
N GLY A 303 13.29 18.29 -24.84
CA GLY A 303 13.42 19.70 -24.48
C GLY A 303 14.62 20.37 -25.18
N GLU A 304 14.55 21.68 -25.40
CA GLU A 304 15.49 22.47 -26.22
C GLU A 304 16.94 22.49 -25.70
N ARG A 305 17.20 22.01 -24.46
CA ARG A 305 18.56 21.93 -23.89
C ARG A 305 19.24 20.58 -24.04
N VAL A 306 18.59 19.61 -24.69
CA VAL A 306 19.24 18.38 -25.16
C VAL A 306 19.81 18.62 -26.57
N GLY A 307 21.14 18.60 -26.74
CA GLY A 307 21.77 18.77 -28.05
C GLY A 307 21.58 17.60 -29.03
N LYS A 308 21.13 16.44 -28.54
CA LYS A 308 20.74 15.25 -29.32
C LYS A 308 19.42 14.66 -28.75
N PRO A 309 18.26 15.28 -29.01
CA PRO A 309 16.98 14.73 -28.54
C PRO A 309 16.68 13.41 -29.26
N GLY A 310 16.04 12.48 -28.57
CA GLY A 310 15.85 11.12 -29.07
C GLY A 310 15.37 10.14 -28.01
N ASN A 311 15.39 8.85 -28.36
CA ASN A 311 15.08 7.75 -27.46
C ASN A 311 16.28 6.80 -27.38
N TYR A 312 16.69 6.45 -26.16
CA TYR A 312 17.95 5.76 -25.94
C TYR A 312 17.78 4.55 -25.02
N TRP A 313 18.45 3.45 -25.34
CA TRP A 313 18.70 2.34 -24.41
C TRP A 313 19.65 2.82 -23.31
N LEU A 314 19.15 2.84 -22.07
CA LEU A 314 19.87 3.36 -20.92
C LEU A 314 19.88 2.33 -19.78
N ARG A 315 21.07 2.06 -19.28
CA ARG A 315 21.33 1.13 -18.18
C ARG A 315 20.78 1.67 -16.86
N ILE A 316 20.17 0.79 -16.08
CA ILE A 316 19.65 1.10 -14.74
C ILE A 316 20.84 1.32 -13.81
N GLY A 317 20.86 2.46 -13.14
CA GLY A 317 21.97 2.90 -12.31
C GLY A 317 23.02 3.79 -12.99
N THR A 318 22.90 4.08 -14.29
CA THR A 318 23.63 5.24 -14.88
C THR A 318 23.20 6.51 -14.13
N THR A 319 24.12 7.46 -13.87
CA THR A 319 23.74 8.75 -13.26
C THR A 319 23.03 9.65 -14.27
N VAL A 320 22.13 10.53 -13.82
CA VAL A 320 21.49 11.51 -14.71
C VAL A 320 22.53 12.46 -15.32
N ALA A 321 23.56 12.85 -14.57
CA ALA A 321 24.69 13.63 -15.06
C ALA A 321 25.41 12.95 -16.25
N ASP A 322 25.85 11.70 -16.08
CA ASP A 322 26.54 10.93 -17.13
C ASP A 322 25.68 10.74 -18.38
N ALA A 323 24.37 10.55 -18.18
CA ALA A 323 23.43 10.36 -19.28
C ALA A 323 23.22 11.67 -20.08
N LEU A 324 23.04 12.80 -19.38
CA LEU A 324 22.87 14.12 -20.00
C LEU A 324 24.14 14.58 -20.76
N ASN A 325 25.33 14.32 -20.20
CA ASN A 325 26.61 14.65 -20.85
C ASN A 325 26.74 14.00 -22.24
N GLN A 326 26.25 12.76 -22.42
CA GLN A 326 26.39 12.01 -23.67
C GLN A 326 25.44 12.47 -24.79
N VAL A 327 24.30 13.07 -24.43
CA VAL A 327 23.34 13.67 -25.37
C VAL A 327 23.61 15.16 -25.65
N ASN A 328 24.81 15.65 -25.34
CA ASN A 328 25.23 17.05 -25.50
C ASN A 328 24.29 18.03 -24.77
N PHE A 329 23.97 17.77 -23.50
CA PHE A 329 23.19 18.69 -22.66
C PHE A 329 23.88 20.05 -22.51
N ALA A 330 23.13 21.14 -22.73
CA ALA A 330 23.59 22.52 -22.66
C ALA A 330 22.70 23.32 -21.68
N PRO A 331 23.01 23.35 -20.38
CA PRO A 331 22.16 23.99 -19.37
C PRO A 331 22.13 25.52 -19.47
N ASP A 332 20.95 26.11 -19.33
CA ASP A 332 20.81 27.52 -18.97
C ASP A 332 21.18 27.78 -17.50
N ASN A 333 21.33 29.05 -17.13
CA ASN A 333 21.39 29.43 -15.71
C ASN A 333 20.08 29.04 -15.00
N GLY A 334 20.17 28.26 -13.91
CA GLY A 334 18.99 27.74 -13.20
C GLY A 334 18.21 26.64 -13.93
N GLN A 335 18.86 25.91 -14.85
CA GLN A 335 18.23 24.84 -15.63
C GLN A 335 17.49 23.80 -14.76
N LYS A 336 16.17 23.71 -14.92
CA LYS A 336 15.35 22.62 -14.34
C LYS A 336 15.56 21.33 -15.16
N VAL A 337 15.88 20.22 -14.52
CA VAL A 337 15.95 18.87 -15.13
C VAL A 337 14.82 18.04 -14.54
N ILE A 338 13.93 17.52 -15.39
CA ILE A 338 12.68 16.88 -14.98
C ILE A 338 12.73 15.38 -15.28
N VAL A 339 12.42 14.55 -14.28
CA VAL A 339 12.17 13.11 -14.48
C VAL A 339 10.70 12.89 -14.82
N GLY A 340 10.46 12.19 -15.93
CA GLY A 340 9.12 12.05 -16.52
C GLY A 340 8.78 13.20 -17.48
N GLY A 341 7.50 13.53 -17.59
CA GLY A 341 6.99 14.64 -18.39
C GLY A 341 6.40 15.77 -17.53
N PRO A 342 5.82 16.81 -18.15
CA PRO A 342 5.42 18.03 -17.46
C PRO A 342 4.15 17.92 -16.61
N MET A 343 3.38 16.81 -16.68
CA MET A 343 2.12 16.66 -15.95
C MET A 343 2.27 15.83 -14.67
N MET A 344 3.05 14.74 -14.72
CA MET A 344 3.28 13.85 -13.57
C MET A 344 4.70 13.92 -12.99
N GLY A 345 5.66 14.42 -13.77
CA GLY A 345 7.07 14.49 -13.39
C GLY A 345 7.36 15.47 -12.27
N TYR A 346 8.66 15.65 -12.02
CA TYR A 346 9.20 16.55 -11.00
C TYR A 346 10.64 16.92 -11.35
N ALA A 347 11.05 18.13 -10.93
CA ALA A 347 12.43 18.56 -11.05
C ALA A 347 13.34 17.80 -10.07
N LEU A 348 14.57 17.51 -10.50
CA LEU A 348 15.62 16.97 -9.64
C LEU A 348 16.33 18.08 -8.88
N ALA A 349 16.73 17.78 -7.63
CA ALA A 349 17.59 18.64 -6.83
C ALA A 349 19.09 18.43 -7.09
N ASP A 350 19.46 17.29 -7.68
CA ASP A 350 20.84 16.87 -7.95
C ASP A 350 20.86 15.97 -9.21
N LEU A 351 21.97 15.94 -9.93
CA LEU A 351 22.19 15.12 -11.13
C LEU A 351 23.05 13.87 -10.86
N ASP A 352 23.76 13.78 -9.73
CA ASP A 352 24.30 12.49 -9.26
C ASP A 352 23.20 11.66 -8.58
N VAL A 353 22.22 11.28 -9.38
CA VAL A 353 21.12 10.38 -9.01
C VAL A 353 20.92 9.33 -10.10
N PRO A 354 20.58 8.07 -9.73
CA PRO A 354 20.56 6.97 -10.68
C PRO A 354 19.26 6.86 -11.48
N ILE A 355 19.37 6.49 -12.76
CA ILE A 355 18.26 6.06 -13.62
C ILE A 355 17.63 4.77 -13.07
N LEU A 356 16.30 4.73 -12.94
CA LEU A 356 15.56 3.60 -12.38
C LEU A 356 14.71 2.88 -13.43
N LYS A 357 14.22 1.67 -13.09
CA LYS A 357 13.24 0.89 -13.87
C LYS A 357 11.99 1.71 -14.28
N GLY A 358 11.60 2.70 -13.47
CA GLY A 358 10.46 3.60 -13.75
C GLY A 358 10.80 4.89 -14.52
N THR A 359 12.08 5.22 -14.74
CA THR A 359 12.50 6.46 -15.41
C THR A 359 12.31 6.33 -16.91
N ASN A 360 11.22 6.87 -17.46
CA ASN A 360 10.89 6.81 -18.88
C ASN A 360 11.33 8.03 -19.70
N CYS A 361 11.57 9.18 -19.06
CA CYS A 361 11.96 10.42 -19.72
C CYS A 361 12.89 11.26 -18.82
N LEU A 362 13.83 11.94 -19.46
CA LEU A 362 14.54 13.10 -18.96
C LEU A 362 14.20 14.30 -19.85
N LEU A 363 13.47 15.26 -19.28
CA LEU A 363 13.06 16.50 -19.94
C LEU A 363 13.93 17.64 -19.41
N THR A 364 14.64 18.33 -20.31
CA THR A 364 15.43 19.54 -19.98
C THR A 364 14.94 20.72 -20.83
N PRO A 365 13.88 21.41 -20.41
CA PRO A 365 13.25 22.45 -21.21
C PRO A 365 13.96 23.81 -21.04
N SER A 366 13.98 24.63 -22.08
CA SER A 366 14.45 26.01 -21.98
C SER A 366 13.51 26.88 -21.14
N GLN A 367 13.94 28.09 -20.76
CA GLN A 367 13.05 29.07 -20.12
C GLN A 367 11.89 29.57 -21.00
N ALA A 368 11.83 29.19 -22.28
CA ALA A 368 10.68 29.44 -23.16
C ALA A 368 9.67 28.25 -23.17
N GLU A 369 10.14 27.03 -22.91
CA GLU A 369 9.32 25.82 -22.80
C GLU A 369 8.65 25.67 -21.42
N ILE A 370 9.17 26.32 -20.37
CA ILE A 370 8.60 26.33 -19.02
C ILE A 370 7.80 27.62 -18.79
N ALA A 371 6.55 27.50 -18.32
CA ALA A 371 5.81 28.66 -17.85
C ALA A 371 6.53 29.32 -16.65
N PRO A 372 6.57 30.66 -16.55
CA PRO A 372 7.18 31.32 -15.39
C PRO A 372 6.46 30.90 -14.11
N ASP A 373 7.21 30.68 -13.03
CA ASP A 373 6.66 30.30 -11.74
C ASP A 373 5.72 31.42 -11.24
N ALA A 374 4.42 31.13 -11.14
CA ALA A 374 3.36 32.10 -10.90
C ALA A 374 2.83 32.03 -9.45
N ASP A 375 2.56 33.19 -8.84
CA ASP A 375 2.02 33.28 -7.48
C ASP A 375 0.64 32.60 -7.36
N GLU A 376 0.44 31.78 -6.31
CA GLU A 376 -0.85 31.16 -6.01
C GLU A 376 -1.92 32.22 -5.72
N LYS A 377 -2.93 32.31 -6.57
CA LYS A 377 -4.07 33.22 -6.40
C LYS A 377 -5.19 32.55 -5.60
N ALA A 378 -6.01 33.36 -4.93
CA ALA A 378 -7.16 32.85 -4.19
C ALA A 378 -8.15 32.10 -5.11
N CYS A 379 -8.61 30.92 -4.66
CA CYS A 379 -9.51 30.07 -5.43
C CYS A 379 -10.86 30.75 -5.73
N ILE A 380 -11.07 31.16 -6.98
CA ILE A 380 -12.30 31.84 -7.45
C ILE A 380 -13.53 30.92 -7.58
N ARG A 381 -13.39 29.63 -7.25
CA ARG A 381 -14.46 28.60 -7.28
C ARG A 381 -15.11 28.31 -8.64
N CYS A 382 -14.40 28.54 -9.74
CA CYS A 382 -14.85 28.31 -11.13
C CYS A 382 -15.42 26.90 -11.41
N GLY A 383 -14.88 25.84 -10.79
CA GLY A 383 -15.36 24.46 -10.95
C GLY A 383 -14.57 23.60 -11.95
N GLU A 384 -13.81 24.20 -12.87
CA GLU A 384 -13.00 23.53 -13.91
C GLU A 384 -12.18 22.33 -13.40
N CYS A 385 -11.53 22.49 -12.24
CA CYS A 385 -10.74 21.42 -11.62
C CYS A 385 -11.51 20.11 -11.39
N ALA A 386 -12.83 20.17 -11.14
CA ALA A 386 -13.69 18.99 -11.01
C ALA A 386 -14.15 18.45 -12.37
N VAL A 387 -14.44 19.33 -13.34
CA VAL A 387 -14.79 18.95 -14.72
C VAL A 387 -13.64 18.20 -15.40
N ALA A 388 -12.41 18.67 -15.19
CA ALA A 388 -11.19 18.05 -15.71
C ALA A 388 -10.73 16.79 -14.95
N CYS A 389 -11.35 16.42 -13.82
CA CYS A 389 -10.88 15.33 -12.97
C CYS A 389 -11.21 13.94 -13.57
N PRO A 390 -10.23 13.15 -14.05
CA PRO A 390 -10.48 11.84 -14.66
C PRO A 390 -10.83 10.74 -13.64
N ALA A 391 -10.88 11.08 -12.35
CA ALA A 391 -11.29 10.22 -11.25
C ALA A 391 -12.61 10.69 -10.58
N LEU A 392 -13.31 11.67 -11.17
CA LEU A 392 -14.59 12.22 -10.69
C LEU A 392 -14.58 12.69 -9.20
N LEU A 393 -13.42 13.09 -8.70
CA LEU A 393 -13.25 13.64 -7.36
C LEU A 393 -13.70 15.12 -7.29
N LEU A 394 -13.62 15.72 -6.11
CA LEU A 394 -13.85 17.15 -5.87
C LEU A 394 -12.55 17.88 -5.46
N PRO A 395 -11.64 18.21 -6.39
CA PRO A 395 -10.35 18.85 -6.09
C PRO A 395 -10.44 20.09 -5.19
N GLN A 396 -11.47 20.93 -5.36
CA GLN A 396 -11.70 22.09 -4.50
C GLN A 396 -11.86 21.73 -3.01
N GLN A 397 -12.63 20.68 -2.69
CA GLN A 397 -12.84 20.25 -1.30
C GLN A 397 -11.59 19.57 -0.75
N LEU A 398 -10.93 18.74 -1.57
CA LEU A 398 -9.64 18.14 -1.23
C LEU A 398 -8.57 19.20 -0.94
N PHE A 399 -8.54 20.29 -1.69
CA PHE A 399 -7.61 21.39 -1.53
C PHE A 399 -7.86 22.17 -0.24
N TRP A 400 -9.10 22.53 0.07
CA TRP A 400 -9.40 23.23 1.33
C TRP A 400 -9.08 22.38 2.56
N HIS A 401 -9.35 21.07 2.53
CA HIS A 401 -8.95 20.19 3.62
C HIS A 401 -7.44 19.95 3.68
N ALA A 402 -6.74 19.80 2.55
CA ALA A 402 -5.28 19.66 2.54
C ALA A 402 -4.55 20.93 3.01
N LYS A 403 -4.98 22.12 2.54
CA LYS A 403 -4.41 23.42 2.92
C LYS A 403 -4.76 23.86 4.35
N ALA A 404 -5.76 23.24 4.97
CA ALA A 404 -6.09 23.38 6.39
C ALA A 404 -5.55 22.22 7.27
N GLU A 405 -4.70 21.34 6.71
CA GLU A 405 -4.12 20.15 7.36
C GLU A 405 -5.16 19.14 7.90
N GLU A 406 -6.41 19.22 7.45
CA GLU A 406 -7.53 18.35 7.83
C GLU A 406 -7.48 17.02 7.05
N TYR A 407 -6.33 16.34 7.08
CA TYR A 407 -6.01 15.21 6.21
C TYR A 407 -6.99 14.03 6.33
N ASP A 408 -7.56 13.77 7.52
CA ASP A 408 -8.62 12.78 7.73
C ASP A 408 -9.90 13.11 6.94
N LYS A 409 -10.26 14.40 6.82
CA LYS A 409 -11.40 14.82 5.99
C LYS A 409 -11.06 14.69 4.51
N ALA A 410 -9.85 15.07 4.10
CA ALA A 410 -9.40 14.83 2.72
C ALA A 410 -9.43 13.33 2.36
N ALA A 411 -9.05 12.45 3.29
CA ALA A 411 -9.21 11.00 3.15
C ALA A 411 -10.68 10.57 2.99
N SER A 412 -11.62 11.19 3.71
CA SER A 412 -13.06 10.92 3.55
C SER A 412 -13.65 11.41 2.21
N PHE A 413 -12.99 12.36 1.54
CA PHE A 413 -13.28 12.79 0.17
C PHE A 413 -12.50 12.01 -0.90
N ASN A 414 -12.14 10.74 -0.62
CA ASN A 414 -11.45 9.83 -1.55
C ASN A 414 -10.09 10.32 -2.07
N LEU A 415 -9.32 11.10 -1.29
CA LEU A 415 -7.95 11.51 -1.65
C LEU A 415 -7.04 10.34 -2.13
N LYS A 416 -7.27 9.13 -1.62
CA LYS A 416 -6.53 7.91 -2.01
C LYS A 416 -6.77 7.47 -3.46
N ASP A 417 -7.91 7.82 -4.06
CA ASP A 417 -8.23 7.54 -5.46
C ASP A 417 -7.70 8.63 -6.42
N CYS A 418 -7.11 9.72 -5.91
CA CYS A 418 -6.45 10.73 -6.74
C CYS A 418 -5.20 10.13 -7.39
N ILE A 419 -5.10 10.21 -8.73
CA ILE A 419 -3.97 9.67 -9.49
C ILE A 419 -2.82 10.68 -9.73
N GLU A 420 -2.86 11.86 -9.09
CA GLU A 420 -1.82 12.92 -9.17
C GLU A 420 -1.48 13.45 -10.58
N CYS A 421 -2.32 13.16 -11.56
CA CYS A 421 -2.13 13.50 -12.97
C CYS A 421 -2.03 15.00 -13.35
N GLY A 422 -1.93 15.95 -12.43
CA GLY A 422 -1.81 17.40 -12.78
C GLY A 422 -3.04 18.07 -13.42
N CYS A 423 -3.99 17.32 -14.00
CA CYS A 423 -5.13 17.84 -14.79
C CYS A 423 -5.89 18.98 -14.12
N CYS A 424 -6.13 18.88 -12.81
CA CYS A 424 -6.84 19.89 -12.04
C CYS A 424 -6.02 21.17 -11.79
N SER A 425 -4.69 21.08 -11.73
CA SER A 425 -3.79 22.25 -11.58
C SER A 425 -3.65 22.96 -12.93
N TYR A 426 -3.47 22.22 -14.02
CA TYR A 426 -3.35 22.75 -15.39
C TYR A 426 -4.56 23.61 -15.82
N VAL A 427 -5.79 23.25 -15.41
CA VAL A 427 -7.00 24.05 -15.71
C VAL A 427 -7.33 25.10 -14.66
N CYS A 428 -6.43 25.40 -13.71
CA CYS A 428 -6.73 26.31 -12.60
C CYS A 428 -6.42 27.77 -12.99
N PRO A 429 -7.43 28.66 -13.20
CA PRO A 429 -7.19 30.07 -13.50
C PRO A 429 -6.70 30.89 -12.29
N SER A 430 -6.40 30.21 -11.19
CA SER A 430 -5.81 30.77 -9.97
C SER A 430 -4.40 30.25 -9.72
N ASP A 431 -3.81 29.50 -10.67
CA ASP A 431 -2.44 28.97 -10.62
C ASP A 431 -2.14 28.12 -9.37
N ILE A 432 -3.16 27.42 -8.85
CA ILE A 432 -3.03 26.67 -7.60
C ILE A 432 -2.36 25.30 -7.86
N PRO A 433 -1.25 24.95 -7.16
CA PRO A 433 -0.57 23.67 -7.29
C PRO A 433 -1.32 22.56 -6.52
N LEU A 434 -2.57 22.31 -6.91
CA LEU A 434 -3.51 21.40 -6.22
C LEU A 434 -2.90 20.00 -5.95
N VAL A 435 -2.12 19.48 -6.90
CA VAL A 435 -1.50 18.15 -6.77
C VAL A 435 -0.39 18.10 -5.71
N GLU A 436 0.33 19.20 -5.46
CA GLU A 436 1.37 19.25 -4.43
C GLU A 436 0.74 19.16 -3.03
N TYR A 437 -0.32 19.92 -2.79
CA TYR A 437 -1.16 19.78 -1.60
C TYR A 437 -1.67 18.35 -1.40
N TYR A 438 -2.02 17.63 -2.48
CA TYR A 438 -2.45 16.24 -2.40
C TYR A 438 -1.30 15.26 -2.11
N ARG A 439 -0.10 15.50 -2.68
CA ARG A 439 1.12 14.74 -2.40
C ARG A 439 1.50 14.85 -0.93
N VAL A 440 1.51 16.07 -0.38
CA VAL A 440 1.74 16.33 1.05
C VAL A 440 0.69 15.62 1.92
N ALA A 441 -0.60 15.81 1.64
CA ALA A 441 -1.69 15.20 2.40
C ALA A 441 -1.67 13.66 2.38
N LYS A 442 -1.35 13.05 1.23
CA LYS A 442 -1.15 11.60 1.13
C LYS A 442 0.06 11.11 1.92
N SER A 443 1.17 11.85 1.87
CA SER A 443 2.37 11.52 2.63
C SER A 443 2.11 11.57 4.14
N ALA A 444 1.40 12.60 4.63
CA ALA A 444 0.98 12.68 6.02
C ALA A 444 0.12 11.48 6.43
N LEU A 445 -0.93 11.16 5.66
CA LEU A 445 -1.79 9.99 5.91
C LEU A 445 -1.03 8.66 5.90
N LYS A 446 -0.01 8.52 5.06
CA LYS A 446 0.86 7.34 5.03
C LYS A 446 1.71 7.27 6.30
N ASN A 447 2.37 8.36 6.68
CA ASN A 447 3.22 8.42 7.86
C ASN A 447 2.44 8.08 9.13
N THR A 448 1.27 8.68 9.35
CA THR A 448 0.39 8.38 10.50
C THR A 448 -0.08 6.92 10.51
N ALA A 449 -0.30 6.29 9.35
CA ALA A 449 -0.63 4.87 9.26
C ALA A 449 0.57 3.96 9.60
N GLU A 450 1.78 4.34 9.17
CA GLU A 450 3.01 3.60 9.48
C GLU A 450 3.41 3.74 10.96
N GLU A 451 3.29 4.94 11.55
CA GLU A 451 3.46 5.18 12.99
C GLU A 451 2.50 4.34 13.82
N LYS A 452 1.21 4.31 13.43
CA LYS A 452 0.21 3.47 14.10
C LYS A 452 0.56 1.98 14.01
N LEU A 453 0.98 1.49 12.84
CA LEU A 453 1.41 0.11 12.66
C LEU A 453 2.68 -0.22 13.47
N GLN A 454 3.61 0.74 13.60
CA GLN A 454 4.79 0.61 14.47
C GLN A 454 4.40 0.55 15.95
N ALA A 455 3.46 1.39 16.40
CA ALA A 455 2.93 1.39 17.75
C ALA A 455 2.18 0.08 18.09
N GLU A 456 1.37 -0.44 17.17
CA GLU A 456 0.70 -1.74 17.31
C GLU A 456 1.72 -2.90 17.39
N ARG A 457 2.75 -2.91 16.53
CA ARG A 457 3.87 -3.87 16.60
C ARG A 457 4.69 -3.74 17.89
N ALA A 458 4.90 -2.53 18.40
CA ALA A 458 5.59 -2.30 19.68
C ALA A 458 4.76 -2.79 20.87
N LYS A 459 3.44 -2.56 20.85
CA LYS A 459 2.48 -3.10 21.82
C LYS A 459 2.50 -4.64 21.83
N GLN A 460 2.40 -5.29 20.68
CA GLN A 460 2.49 -6.76 20.56
C GLN A 460 3.81 -7.30 21.15
N ARG A 461 4.96 -6.66 20.85
CA ARG A 461 6.26 -7.03 21.42
C ARG A 461 6.32 -6.85 22.94
N PHE A 462 5.60 -5.86 23.49
CA PHE A 462 5.51 -5.63 24.93
C PHE A 462 4.60 -6.66 25.62
N GLU A 463 3.46 -7.00 25.02
CA GLU A 463 2.52 -8.01 25.50
C GLU A 463 3.17 -9.41 25.53
N VAL A 464 3.83 -9.83 24.44
CA VAL A 464 4.60 -11.09 24.39
C VAL A 464 5.74 -11.10 25.42
N ARG A 465 6.37 -9.94 25.70
CA ARG A 465 7.40 -9.83 26.75
C ARG A 465 6.82 -9.94 28.16
N LEU A 466 5.63 -9.38 28.41
CA LEU A 466 4.92 -9.52 29.68
C LEU A 466 4.52 -10.96 29.93
N GLN A 467 3.87 -11.60 28.95
CA GLN A 467 3.43 -13.00 29.04
C GLN A 467 4.62 -13.91 29.38
N ARG A 468 5.74 -13.80 28.67
CA ARG A 468 6.94 -14.60 28.95
C ARG A 468 7.52 -14.37 30.36
N LEU A 469 7.38 -13.17 30.94
CA LEU A 469 7.80 -12.88 32.32
C LEU A 469 6.82 -13.45 33.35
N GLU A 470 5.54 -13.52 33.02
CA GLU A 470 4.52 -14.17 33.83
C GLU A 470 4.66 -15.70 33.79
N ASP A 471 4.86 -16.29 32.61
CA ASP A 471 5.18 -17.72 32.43
C ASP A 471 6.46 -18.12 33.19
N GLU A 472 7.50 -17.27 33.18
CA GLU A 472 8.71 -17.53 33.96
C GLU A 472 8.44 -17.42 35.47
N LYS A 473 7.56 -16.51 35.91
CA LYS A 473 7.17 -16.35 37.31
C LYS A 473 6.33 -17.54 37.79
N THR A 474 5.31 -17.97 37.05
CA THR A 474 4.49 -19.14 37.38
C THR A 474 5.34 -20.42 37.41
N ALA A 475 6.19 -20.65 36.40
CA ALA A 475 7.09 -21.80 36.38
C ALA A 475 8.12 -21.80 37.55
N ARG A 476 8.55 -20.63 38.03
CA ARG A 476 9.37 -20.50 39.25
C ARG A 476 8.56 -20.79 40.52
N GLU A 477 7.34 -20.30 40.61
CA GLU A 477 6.43 -20.57 41.73
C GLU A 477 6.01 -22.05 41.80
N GLU A 478 5.74 -22.69 40.67
CA GLU A 478 5.45 -24.13 40.58
C GLU A 478 6.64 -24.98 40.98
N LYS A 479 7.85 -24.70 40.48
CA LYS A 479 9.07 -25.38 40.91
C LYS A 479 9.30 -25.21 42.42
N SER A 480 8.98 -24.04 42.98
CA SER A 480 9.02 -23.79 44.43
C SER A 480 7.98 -24.61 45.20
N LYS A 481 6.71 -24.64 44.74
CA LYS A 481 5.61 -25.44 45.31
C LYS A 481 5.93 -26.94 45.26
N GLN A 482 6.42 -27.45 44.13
CA GLN A 482 6.84 -28.85 43.96
C GLN A 482 8.03 -29.20 44.87
N ALA A 483 9.01 -28.30 45.02
CA ALA A 483 10.12 -28.50 45.95
C ALA A 483 9.68 -28.47 47.42
N ALA A 484 8.72 -27.62 47.79
CA ALA A 484 8.11 -27.59 49.11
C ALA A 484 7.30 -28.86 49.41
N ALA A 485 6.49 -29.32 48.45
CA ALA A 485 5.72 -30.56 48.56
C ALA A 485 6.65 -31.79 48.70
N LYS A 486 7.73 -31.88 47.91
CA LYS A 486 8.75 -32.94 48.06
C LYS A 486 9.45 -32.89 49.42
N ARG A 487 9.70 -31.70 49.99
CA ARG A 487 10.23 -31.56 51.35
C ARG A 487 9.24 -32.05 52.40
N GLN A 488 7.95 -31.70 52.28
CA GLN A 488 6.90 -32.14 53.21
C GLN A 488 6.65 -33.65 53.13
N ALA A 489 6.65 -34.24 51.93
CA ALA A 489 6.49 -35.68 51.73
C ALA A 489 7.67 -36.50 52.28
N ASN A 490 8.87 -35.92 52.33
CA ASN A 490 10.07 -36.55 52.88
C ASN A 490 10.26 -36.35 54.39
N MET A 491 9.43 -35.54 55.07
CA MET A 491 9.49 -35.41 56.54
C MET A 491 8.88 -36.65 57.20
N LYS A 492 9.66 -37.33 58.05
CA LYS A 492 9.15 -38.43 58.89
C LYS A 492 8.38 -37.87 60.07
N SER A 493 7.53 -38.70 60.69
CA SER A 493 6.63 -38.30 61.77
C SER A 493 7.36 -37.65 62.97
N SER A 494 8.59 -38.06 63.27
CA SER A 494 9.45 -37.50 64.32
C SER A 494 9.76 -36.01 64.19
N ASP A 495 9.77 -35.47 62.97
CA ASP A 495 10.30 -34.13 62.71
C ASP A 495 9.26 -33.03 63.00
N LYS A 496 7.97 -33.39 63.08
CA LYS A 496 6.88 -32.43 63.36
C LYS A 496 6.96 -31.86 64.79
N ASP A 497 7.24 -32.71 65.77
CA ASP A 497 7.32 -32.29 67.18
C ASP A 497 8.54 -31.42 67.45
N ALA A 498 9.67 -31.70 66.79
CA ALA A 498 10.88 -30.89 66.87
C ALA A 498 10.67 -29.46 66.34
N VAL A 499 9.95 -29.30 65.22
CA VAL A 499 9.62 -27.99 64.64
C VAL A 499 8.60 -27.24 65.50
N ALA A 500 7.60 -27.92 66.07
CA ALA A 500 6.66 -27.31 67.01
C ALA A 500 7.38 -26.79 68.28
N ALA A 501 8.28 -27.59 68.86
CA ALA A 501 9.10 -27.18 70.00
C ALA A 501 10.04 -26.00 69.69
N ALA A 502 10.59 -25.94 68.47
CA ALA A 502 11.41 -24.80 68.03
C ALA A 502 10.60 -23.51 67.89
N MET A 503 9.39 -23.58 67.31
CA MET A 503 8.49 -22.43 67.19
C MET A 503 8.04 -21.91 68.56
N ALA A 504 7.72 -22.80 69.50
CA ALA A 504 7.41 -22.43 70.88
C ALA A 504 8.57 -21.71 71.58
N ARG A 505 9.83 -22.18 71.39
CA ARG A 505 11.03 -21.52 71.90
C ARG A 505 11.27 -20.13 71.29
N ILE A 506 10.95 -19.93 70.01
CA ILE A 506 11.07 -18.61 69.37
C ILE A 506 9.98 -17.65 69.87
N ALA A 507 8.76 -18.12 70.10
CA ALA A 507 7.70 -17.33 70.71
C ALA A 507 8.07 -16.88 72.14
N ALA A 508 8.57 -17.81 72.97
CA ALA A 508 9.07 -17.51 74.31
C ALA A 508 10.24 -16.50 74.28
N LYS A 509 11.18 -16.65 73.34
CA LYS A 509 12.33 -15.74 73.22
C LYS A 509 11.91 -14.33 72.75
N LYS A 510 10.87 -14.20 71.92
CA LYS A 510 10.28 -12.90 71.57
C LYS A 510 9.54 -12.23 72.74
N ALA A 511 8.87 -13.00 73.59
CA ALA A 511 8.27 -12.48 74.81
C ALA A 511 9.36 -11.96 75.78
N GLN A 512 10.48 -12.67 75.91
CA GLN A 512 11.61 -12.25 76.75
C GLN A 512 12.38 -11.01 76.23
N THR A 513 12.25 -10.65 74.95
CA THR A 513 12.83 -9.41 74.40
C THR A 513 11.91 -8.19 74.49
N ALA A 514 10.73 -8.32 75.11
CA ALA A 514 9.76 -7.22 75.21
C ALA A 514 9.83 -6.43 76.54
N ASP A 515 10.62 -6.91 77.51
CA ASP A 515 10.64 -6.39 78.89
C ASP A 515 12.06 -6.05 79.36
N ALA A 516 12.65 -5.03 78.73
CA ALA A 516 13.91 -4.42 79.17
C ALA A 516 14.01 -2.95 78.74
N THR A 517 14.50 -2.10 79.64
CA THR A 517 14.87 -0.68 79.46
C THR A 517 13.77 0.31 79.04
N LYS A 518 13.30 1.06 80.04
CA LYS A 518 12.83 2.44 79.91
C LYS A 518 13.82 3.39 80.62
N ASP A 519 13.74 4.67 80.26
CA ASP A 519 14.19 5.86 81.01
C ASP A 519 15.67 5.98 81.42
N SER A 520 16.48 6.74 80.66
CA SER A 520 16.72 8.18 80.98
C SER A 520 17.89 8.83 80.22
N VAL A 521 17.61 10.05 79.75
CA VAL A 521 18.49 11.20 79.38
C VAL A 521 19.53 11.50 80.52
N THR A 522 20.72 12.13 80.35
CA THR A 522 21.04 13.34 79.54
C THR A 522 22.56 13.64 79.33
N THR A 523 22.89 14.31 78.22
CA THR A 523 23.97 15.34 77.97
C THR A 523 25.50 15.06 77.91
N HIS A 524 26.08 15.64 76.84
CA HIS A 524 27.34 16.43 76.73
C HIS A 524 28.71 15.86 76.21
N THR A 525 29.12 16.45 75.07
CA THR A 525 30.46 16.95 74.65
C THR A 525 31.64 16.04 74.27
N ASN A 526 31.94 16.08 72.95
CA ASN A 526 33.22 16.44 72.31
C ASN A 526 34.45 15.50 72.17
N ILE A 527 35.00 15.56 70.92
CA ILE A 527 36.42 15.67 70.53
C ILE A 527 37.26 14.40 70.16
N THR A 528 37.64 14.38 68.87
CA THR A 528 38.83 13.80 68.17
C THR A 528 39.15 12.29 68.11
N ASP A 529 39.41 11.85 66.87
CA ASP A 529 40.53 11.04 66.35
C ASP A 529 40.85 9.62 66.91
N ALA A 530 40.49 8.61 66.13
CA ALA A 530 41.36 7.47 65.77
C ALA A 530 40.80 6.70 64.54
N PRO A 531 41.63 6.06 63.70
CA PRO A 531 41.15 5.28 62.54
C PRO A 531 41.05 3.76 62.79
N SER A 532 40.37 3.09 61.83
CA SER A 532 40.57 1.69 61.38
C SER A 532 39.79 0.52 62.04
N VAL A 533 39.67 -0.55 61.21
CA VAL A 533 39.13 -1.90 61.47
C VAL A 533 37.60 -2.01 61.65
N ALA A 534 37.03 -3.14 61.22
CA ALA A 534 35.59 -3.34 60.99
C ALA A 534 35.03 -4.54 61.75
N VAL A 535 33.71 -4.54 61.98
CA VAL A 535 32.90 -5.70 62.37
C VAL A 535 31.58 -5.67 61.59
N ASP A 536 31.13 -6.82 61.06
CA ASP A 536 29.92 -6.93 60.23
C ASP A 536 28.67 -7.23 61.09
N SER A 537 27.51 -6.65 60.72
CA SER A 537 26.22 -6.93 61.37
C SER A 537 25.02 -6.57 60.46
N PRO A 538 23.90 -7.33 60.44
CA PRO A 538 23.01 -7.35 59.26
C PRO A 538 22.04 -6.17 59.10
N ASP A 539 21.64 -5.48 60.16
CA ASP A 539 20.49 -4.55 60.12
C ASP A 539 20.73 -3.25 59.35
N ALA A 540 22.00 -2.83 59.15
CA ALA A 540 22.35 -1.63 58.39
C ALA A 540 21.82 -1.65 56.94
N LYS A 541 21.56 -2.83 56.37
CA LYS A 541 21.12 -2.97 54.97
C LYS A 541 19.66 -2.56 54.74
N LYS A 542 18.80 -2.55 55.78
CA LYS A 542 17.36 -2.29 55.60
C LYS A 542 17.04 -0.79 55.53
N THR A 543 17.65 0.00 56.40
CA THR A 543 17.58 1.48 56.40
C THR A 543 18.37 2.12 55.25
N ALA A 544 19.48 1.51 54.82
CA ALA A 544 20.20 1.98 53.63
C ALA A 544 19.34 1.91 52.34
N VAL A 545 18.52 0.87 52.19
CA VAL A 545 17.65 0.70 51.01
C VAL A 545 16.46 1.66 51.01
N SER A 546 15.82 1.93 52.15
CA SER A 546 14.74 2.94 52.21
C SER A 546 15.28 4.34 51.90
N ALA A 547 16.41 4.73 52.51
CA ALA A 547 17.07 6.01 52.23
C ALA A 547 17.53 6.14 50.76
N ALA A 548 17.95 5.04 50.12
CA ALA A 548 18.28 5.04 48.69
C ALA A 548 17.04 5.23 47.80
N ILE A 549 15.91 4.60 48.14
CA ILE A 549 14.63 4.76 47.42
C ILE A 549 14.09 6.18 47.55
N GLU A 550 14.17 6.78 48.74
CA GLU A 550 13.76 8.17 48.97
C GLU A 550 14.65 9.17 48.25
N ARG A 551 15.98 9.00 48.29
CA ARG A 551 16.93 9.79 47.48
C ARG A 551 16.69 9.64 45.98
N ALA A 552 16.32 8.45 45.50
CA ALA A 552 15.95 8.24 44.10
C ALA A 552 14.63 8.92 43.72
N LYS A 553 13.63 8.93 44.62
CA LYS A 553 12.38 9.69 44.46
C LYS A 553 12.64 11.20 44.42
N ALA A 554 13.41 11.73 45.38
CA ALA A 554 13.78 13.14 45.45
C ALA A 554 14.57 13.58 44.22
N LYS A 555 15.55 12.78 43.76
CA LYS A 555 16.32 13.09 42.54
C LYS A 555 15.46 13.03 41.27
N LYS A 556 14.47 12.13 41.18
CA LYS A 556 13.47 12.17 40.09
C LYS A 556 12.57 13.41 40.15
N ALA A 557 12.14 13.84 41.33
CA ALA A 557 11.34 15.06 41.49
C ALA A 557 12.13 16.32 41.10
N ALA A 558 13.41 16.41 41.51
CA ALA A 558 14.31 17.50 41.14
C ALA A 558 14.53 17.56 39.61
N ILE A 559 14.83 16.43 38.96
CA ILE A 559 15.01 16.36 37.50
C ILE A 559 13.71 16.74 36.76
N ALA A 560 12.54 16.34 37.27
CA ALA A 560 11.25 16.74 36.69
C ALA A 560 11.03 18.26 36.80
N ALA A 561 11.32 18.86 37.95
CA ALA A 561 11.23 20.31 38.15
C ALA A 561 12.22 21.09 37.27
N GLN A 562 13.45 20.59 37.12
CA GLN A 562 14.48 21.22 36.28
C GLN A 562 14.07 21.16 34.79
N SER A 563 13.55 20.02 34.32
CA SER A 563 13.01 19.88 32.95
C SER A 563 11.78 20.75 32.62
N LEU A 564 11.19 21.42 33.62
CA LEU A 564 10.16 22.45 33.44
C LEU A 564 10.75 23.88 33.44
N ALA A 565 11.86 24.10 34.15
CA ALA A 565 12.60 25.38 34.13
C ALA A 565 13.40 25.54 32.83
N ASP A 566 14.08 24.49 32.37
CA ASP A 566 14.89 24.52 31.13
C ASP A 566 14.00 24.86 29.92
N LYS A 567 12.79 24.30 29.86
CA LYS A 567 11.74 24.62 28.87
C LYS A 567 11.15 26.03 28.98
N GLN A 568 11.56 26.81 29.97
CA GLN A 568 11.17 28.19 30.16
C GLN A 568 12.33 29.16 29.88
N ALA A 569 13.57 28.66 29.78
CA ALA A 569 14.76 29.40 29.32
C ALA A 569 14.99 29.28 27.80
N ASP A 570 14.69 28.10 27.21
CA ASP A 570 14.82 27.81 25.76
C ASP A 570 13.91 28.68 24.87
N VAL A 571 12.92 29.38 25.48
CA VAL A 571 12.03 30.33 24.80
C VAL A 571 12.56 31.78 24.85
N THR A 572 13.63 32.05 25.60
CA THR A 572 14.18 33.42 25.80
C THR A 572 15.46 33.74 25.03
N GLU A 573 16.18 32.75 24.48
CA GLU A 573 17.32 33.02 23.56
C GLU A 573 16.93 33.07 22.08
N ALA A 574 15.71 32.65 21.72
CA ALA A 574 15.24 32.56 20.33
C ALA A 574 14.53 33.83 19.77
N THR A 575 14.59 34.96 20.47
CA THR A 575 14.07 36.26 19.96
C THR A 575 15.00 37.43 20.34
N ALA A 576 16.02 37.66 19.52
CA ALA A 576 16.98 38.75 19.69
C ALA A 576 17.25 39.51 18.37
N ASP A 577 16.20 39.81 17.59
CA ASP A 577 16.20 41.04 16.78
C ASP A 577 14.79 41.65 16.63
N HIS A 578 14.78 42.96 16.40
CA HIS A 578 13.68 43.86 16.01
C HIS A 578 12.41 43.94 16.89
N SER A 579 12.50 44.88 17.85
CA SER A 579 11.48 45.92 18.19
C SER A 579 10.10 45.53 18.73
N ALA A 580 9.74 46.17 19.86
CA ALA A 580 8.41 46.20 20.45
C ALA A 580 7.38 46.88 19.51
N ASP A 581 6.07 46.59 19.58
CA ASP A 581 5.25 46.88 20.77
C ASP A 581 3.99 46.01 20.97
N ASN A 582 3.40 46.13 22.16
CA ASN A 582 2.02 45.73 22.52
C ASN A 582 1.69 44.22 22.62
N ILE A 583 2.16 43.56 23.71
CA ILE A 583 1.71 42.21 24.12
C ILE A 583 1.34 42.14 25.61
N ASP A 584 0.12 42.55 25.94
CA ASP A 584 -0.54 42.13 27.20
C ASP A 584 -2.04 41.83 26.97
N ASP A 585 -2.70 42.66 26.16
CA ASP A 585 -4.12 42.63 25.82
C ASP A 585 -4.63 41.29 25.21
N LYS A 586 -3.75 40.46 24.61
CA LYS A 586 -4.11 39.10 24.14
C LYS A 586 -4.29 38.09 25.28
N LYS A 587 -3.53 38.20 26.37
CA LYS A 587 -3.48 37.20 27.46
C LYS A 587 -4.79 37.19 28.26
N ALA A 588 -5.32 38.38 28.56
CA ALA A 588 -6.63 38.57 29.18
C ALA A 588 -7.77 38.05 28.30
N LYS A 589 -7.74 38.32 26.99
CA LYS A 589 -8.79 37.90 26.04
C LYS A 589 -8.88 36.39 25.88
N ILE A 590 -7.74 35.67 25.88
CA ILE A 590 -7.72 34.19 25.86
C ILE A 590 -8.28 33.61 27.16
N ALA A 591 -7.90 34.14 28.33
CA ALA A 591 -8.45 33.69 29.61
C ALA A 591 -9.97 33.89 29.69
N ALA A 592 -10.48 35.05 29.24
CA ALA A 592 -11.90 35.34 29.18
C ALA A 592 -12.66 34.42 28.20
N ALA A 593 -12.08 34.09 27.05
CA ALA A 593 -12.66 33.14 26.10
C ALA A 593 -12.77 31.72 26.67
N VAL A 594 -11.72 31.23 27.35
CA VAL A 594 -11.73 29.90 28.01
C VAL A 594 -12.74 29.87 29.15
N ALA A 595 -12.85 30.93 29.95
CA ALA A 595 -13.86 31.05 31.01
C ALA A 595 -15.28 31.01 30.44
N ARG A 596 -15.57 31.77 29.37
CA ARG A 596 -16.87 31.77 28.68
C ARG A 596 -17.20 30.40 28.06
N ALA A 597 -16.23 29.69 27.48
CA ALA A 597 -16.42 28.35 26.97
C ALA A 597 -16.74 27.33 28.08
N LYS A 598 -16.07 27.44 29.25
CA LYS A 598 -16.35 26.59 30.42
C LYS A 598 -17.74 26.85 31.01
N ALA A 599 -18.13 28.11 31.17
CA ALA A 599 -19.45 28.51 31.64
C ALA A 599 -20.56 28.03 30.69
N LYS A 600 -20.41 28.22 29.37
CA LYS A 600 -21.38 27.78 28.36
C LYS A 600 -21.54 26.26 28.27
N LYS A 601 -20.56 25.49 28.75
CA LYS A 601 -20.65 24.02 28.86
C LYS A 601 -21.28 23.54 30.17
N ALA A 602 -21.31 24.36 31.21
CA ALA A 602 -22.02 24.09 32.47
C ALA A 602 -23.50 24.52 32.40
N ALA A 603 -23.80 25.63 31.71
CA ALA A 603 -25.15 26.18 31.59
C ALA A 603 -26.10 25.41 30.63
N LEU A 604 -25.65 24.31 30.03
CA LEU A 604 -26.47 23.44 29.17
C LEU A 604 -27.00 22.19 29.90
N ALA A 605 -27.02 22.24 31.24
CA ALA A 605 -27.40 21.12 32.10
C ALA A 605 -28.31 21.54 33.27
N ASN A 606 -29.26 22.47 33.06
CA ASN A 606 -30.47 22.56 33.87
C ASN A 606 -31.62 23.34 33.18
N GLU A 607 -32.81 22.74 33.24
CA GLU A 607 -34.18 23.30 33.19
C GLU A 607 -34.69 24.21 32.04
N SER A 608 -36.03 24.21 31.92
CA SER A 608 -36.84 24.92 30.93
C SER A 608 -37.87 25.80 31.64
N ALA A 609 -37.93 27.12 31.36
CA ALA A 609 -39.13 27.94 31.63
C ALA A 609 -39.14 29.31 30.92
N ALA A 610 -40.31 29.62 30.32
CA ALA A 610 -41.05 30.89 30.34
C ALA A 610 -40.40 32.29 30.07
N THR A 611 -41.03 32.98 29.08
CA THR A 611 -41.53 34.39 29.08
C THR A 611 -40.63 35.64 28.98
N ASP A 612 -41.00 36.46 27.97
CA ASP A 612 -41.22 37.92 27.92
C ASP A 612 -40.07 38.98 27.95
N ASN A 613 -39.83 39.59 26.78
CA ASN A 613 -40.20 40.98 26.36
C ASN A 613 -40.23 42.15 27.40
N PRO A 614 -40.11 43.43 26.97
CA PRO A 614 -39.19 44.05 25.99
C PRO A 614 -38.60 45.42 26.46
N ALA A 615 -37.60 46.00 25.76
CA ALA A 615 -37.32 47.45 25.78
C ALA A 615 -36.42 47.95 24.62
N GLU A 616 -36.85 49.02 23.95
CA GLU A 616 -36.03 50.03 23.24
C GLU A 616 -35.86 51.26 24.19
N PRO A 617 -35.32 52.45 23.81
CA PRO A 617 -34.62 52.92 22.61
C PRO A 617 -33.17 53.43 22.98
N ASP A 618 -32.42 54.32 22.31
CA ASP A 618 -32.76 55.45 21.42
C ASP A 618 -31.55 56.04 20.66
N SER A 619 -31.83 56.84 19.62
CA SER A 619 -31.15 58.08 19.20
C SER A 619 -29.67 58.10 18.72
N ALA A 620 -29.47 58.34 17.41
CA ALA A 620 -29.43 59.70 16.83
C ALA A 620 -28.23 60.11 15.91
N VAL A 621 -28.60 60.48 14.66
CA VAL A 621 -28.27 61.76 13.98
C VAL A 621 -26.89 61.99 13.28
N ALA A 622 -26.99 62.76 12.18
CA ALA A 622 -25.96 63.44 11.36
C ALA A 622 -25.02 62.56 10.50
N ALA A 623 -24.76 62.77 9.19
CA ALA A 623 -25.33 63.51 8.03
C ALA A 623 -24.19 64.11 7.17
N GLU A 624 -24.53 64.44 5.93
CA GLU A 624 -23.77 65.22 4.93
C GLU A 624 -22.55 64.59 4.20
N ALA A 625 -22.26 64.91 2.92
CA ALA A 625 -23.11 65.30 1.78
C ALA A 625 -22.32 65.34 0.42
N ILE A 626 -23.03 65.67 -0.68
CA ILE A 626 -22.60 66.28 -1.97
C ILE A 626 -21.67 65.50 -2.93
N ASN A 627 -22.23 64.87 -3.98
CA ASN A 627 -22.31 65.44 -5.35
C ASN A 627 -23.04 64.56 -6.39
N ASN A 628 -23.66 65.20 -7.39
CA ASN A 628 -24.42 64.63 -8.53
C ASN A 628 -24.56 65.75 -9.60
N PRO A 629 -24.72 65.47 -10.92
CA PRO A 629 -26.07 65.65 -11.49
C PRO A 629 -26.44 64.80 -12.74
N SER A 630 -27.54 64.03 -12.60
CA SER A 630 -28.82 64.19 -13.32
C SER A 630 -28.99 64.06 -14.85
N ALA A 631 -29.88 63.14 -15.27
CA ALA A 631 -30.95 63.30 -16.29
C ALA A 631 -31.93 62.09 -16.23
N THR A 632 -33.08 62.14 -15.54
CA THR A 632 -34.46 62.49 -16.02
C THR A 632 -35.09 61.49 -17.03
N ASN A 633 -36.35 61.03 -16.92
CA ASN A 633 -37.45 61.35 -15.99
C ASN A 633 -38.55 60.26 -15.88
N SER A 634 -39.12 60.06 -14.68
CA SER A 634 -40.53 59.72 -14.31
C SER A 634 -41.27 58.50 -14.93
N SER A 635 -42.10 57.68 -14.24
CA SER A 635 -42.56 57.54 -12.82
C SER A 635 -43.42 56.21 -12.73
N ILE A 636 -44.19 55.77 -11.72
CA ILE A 636 -44.69 56.27 -10.42
C ILE A 636 -45.13 55.10 -9.46
N ASN A 637 -45.42 55.38 -8.18
CA ASN A 637 -46.15 54.62 -7.13
C ASN A 637 -46.21 53.06 -7.10
N ALA A 638 -45.57 52.43 -6.10
CA ALA A 638 -46.20 51.67 -4.98
C ALA A 638 -45.14 50.97 -4.08
N ALA A 639 -45.51 50.56 -2.85
CA ALA A 639 -44.65 49.86 -1.87
C ALA A 639 -45.51 48.87 -1.02
N PRO A 640 -44.99 48.05 -0.06
CA PRO A 640 -43.59 47.83 0.37
C PRO A 640 -43.15 46.35 0.63
N ILE A 641 -41.82 46.14 0.77
CA ILE A 641 -41.09 45.19 1.68
C ILE A 641 -41.18 43.63 1.48
N ASP A 642 -40.09 42.96 1.90
CA ASP A 642 -39.80 41.51 1.87
C ASP A 642 -40.56 40.68 2.94
N ASP A 643 -41.00 39.48 2.55
CA ASP A 643 -41.12 38.32 3.47
C ASP A 643 -41.11 36.98 2.71
N LYS A 644 -39.91 36.39 2.59
CA LYS A 644 -39.71 35.05 1.99
C LYS A 644 -39.22 33.96 2.96
N LYS A 645 -38.89 34.28 4.22
CA LYS A 645 -38.33 33.31 5.18
C LYS A 645 -39.39 32.55 5.98
N ALA A 646 -40.58 33.12 6.19
CA ALA A 646 -41.68 32.44 6.89
C ALA A 646 -42.36 31.32 6.08
N LYS A 647 -42.43 31.46 4.75
CA LYS A 647 -43.27 30.59 3.87
C LYS A 647 -42.77 29.15 3.71
N ILE A 648 -41.49 28.87 3.98
CA ILE A 648 -40.91 27.53 3.79
C ILE A 648 -41.23 26.59 4.96
N ALA A 649 -41.25 27.08 6.20
CA ALA A 649 -41.54 26.27 7.39
C ALA A 649 -42.98 25.71 7.38
N ALA A 650 -43.96 26.50 6.92
CA ALA A 650 -45.36 26.11 6.84
C ALA A 650 -45.63 24.98 5.80
N ALA A 651 -44.81 24.88 4.75
CA ALA A 651 -44.99 23.88 3.70
C ALA A 651 -44.67 22.45 4.19
N VAL A 652 -43.61 22.30 4.98
CA VAL A 652 -43.11 20.99 5.46
C VAL A 652 -44.10 20.33 6.42
N ALA A 653 -44.78 21.11 7.27
CA ALA A 653 -45.84 20.60 8.15
C ALA A 653 -47.05 20.07 7.36
N LYS A 654 -47.47 20.81 6.33
CA LYS A 654 -48.68 20.49 5.55
C LYS A 654 -48.53 19.24 4.67
N ALA A 655 -47.30 18.90 4.27
CA ALA A 655 -47.01 17.66 3.53
C ALA A 655 -47.16 16.39 4.40
N LYS A 656 -46.78 16.43 5.69
CA LYS A 656 -46.89 15.27 6.59
C LYS A 656 -48.34 14.86 6.87
N ALA A 657 -49.27 15.82 6.92
CA ALA A 657 -50.68 15.54 7.19
C ALA A 657 -51.42 14.84 6.04
N LYS A 658 -50.97 14.98 4.78
CA LYS A 658 -51.70 14.46 3.61
C LYS A 658 -51.43 12.97 3.28
N LYS A 659 -50.52 12.30 4.00
CA LYS A 659 -50.14 10.89 3.73
C LYS A 659 -50.87 9.84 4.61
N ALA A 660 -51.92 10.24 5.32
CA ALA A 660 -52.65 9.39 6.28
C ALA A 660 -54.16 9.22 5.97
N ALA A 661 -54.62 9.62 4.78
CA ALA A 661 -56.06 9.78 4.48
C ALA A 661 -56.52 9.14 3.15
N LEU A 662 -55.73 8.25 2.54
CA LEU A 662 -56.09 7.53 1.31
C LEU A 662 -55.69 6.05 1.41
N ALA A 663 -56.59 5.25 1.97
CA ALA A 663 -56.51 3.80 1.99
C ALA A 663 -57.93 3.21 2.11
N ASN A 664 -58.60 2.98 0.98
CA ASN A 664 -59.75 2.08 0.90
C ASN A 664 -60.02 1.62 -0.55
N GLU A 665 -60.63 0.44 -0.67
CA GLU A 665 -61.40 -0.09 -1.82
C GLU A 665 -60.73 -0.46 -3.16
N SER A 666 -60.67 -1.80 -3.37
CA SER A 666 -61.34 -2.52 -4.49
C SER A 666 -60.69 -2.67 -5.88
N ALA A 667 -59.95 -3.77 -6.01
CA ALA A 667 -60.05 -4.86 -7.00
C ALA A 667 -60.73 -4.66 -8.39
N ALA A 668 -60.04 -5.12 -9.46
CA ALA A 668 -60.62 -5.92 -10.56
C ALA A 668 -59.53 -6.64 -11.42
N THR A 669 -59.94 -7.75 -12.06
CA THR A 669 -59.27 -8.57 -13.09
C THR A 669 -59.44 -7.97 -14.51
N ASP A 670 -58.87 -8.43 -15.65
CA ASP A 670 -58.07 -9.64 -15.99
C ASP A 670 -57.18 -9.45 -17.27
N ASN A 671 -56.50 -10.53 -17.71
CA ASN A 671 -55.72 -10.76 -18.95
C ASN A 671 -56.51 -10.68 -20.30
N PRO A 672 -55.91 -10.91 -21.51
CA PRO A 672 -54.59 -10.55 -22.09
C PRO A 672 -54.69 -10.09 -23.60
N ALA A 673 -53.57 -9.92 -24.35
CA ALA A 673 -53.33 -10.51 -25.71
C ALA A 673 -52.18 -9.88 -26.57
N GLU A 674 -51.26 -10.75 -27.02
CA GLU A 674 -50.68 -10.99 -28.37
C GLU A 674 -49.99 -9.94 -29.31
N SER A 675 -48.91 -10.48 -29.92
CA SER A 675 -48.47 -10.50 -31.35
C SER A 675 -47.63 -9.38 -32.05
N ASP A 676 -46.42 -9.83 -32.42
CA ASP A 676 -45.62 -9.68 -33.66
C ASP A 676 -45.55 -8.41 -34.54
N SER A 677 -44.36 -7.79 -34.50
CA SER A 677 -43.31 -7.90 -35.55
C SER A 677 -43.71 -7.92 -37.05
N ALA A 678 -43.50 -6.80 -37.78
CA ALA A 678 -43.19 -6.87 -39.24
C ALA A 678 -42.50 -5.61 -39.85
N VAL A 679 -41.26 -5.80 -40.32
CA VAL A 679 -40.73 -5.42 -41.66
C VAL A 679 -40.59 -3.93 -42.13
N THR A 680 -39.45 -3.64 -42.79
CA THR A 680 -39.05 -2.42 -43.58
C THR A 680 -38.98 -1.07 -42.84
N ALA A 681 -37.99 -0.17 -42.96
CA ALA A 681 -36.85 0.12 -43.86
C ALA A 681 -37.04 1.36 -44.77
N GLU A 682 -36.01 2.20 -44.83
CA GLU A 682 -35.84 3.45 -45.62
C GLU A 682 -36.80 4.63 -45.30
N ALA A 683 -36.48 5.90 -45.56
CA ALA A 683 -35.20 6.64 -45.52
C ALA A 683 -35.44 8.19 -45.58
N ILE A 684 -34.38 8.98 -45.35
CA ILE A 684 -34.18 10.41 -45.73
C ILE A 684 -34.93 11.53 -44.95
N ASN A 685 -34.18 12.62 -44.70
CA ASN A 685 -34.54 14.03 -44.38
C ASN A 685 -35.02 14.47 -42.99
N SER A 686 -34.19 15.33 -42.39
CA SER A 686 -34.54 16.41 -41.44
C SER A 686 -35.19 17.61 -42.18
N PRO A 687 -35.78 18.65 -41.52
CA PRO A 687 -35.01 19.60 -40.70
C PRO A 687 -35.72 20.25 -39.47
N SER A 688 -34.90 20.92 -38.64
CA SER A 688 -35.18 22.10 -37.79
C SER A 688 -36.22 22.08 -36.65
N ALA A 689 -35.76 22.55 -35.48
CA ALA A 689 -36.44 23.44 -34.51
C ALA A 689 -37.75 22.97 -33.82
N THR A 690 -38.07 23.29 -32.55
CA THR A 690 -37.47 24.23 -31.58
C THR A 690 -37.77 23.79 -30.12
N ASP A 691 -37.11 24.45 -29.16
CA ASP A 691 -37.56 24.88 -27.80
C ASP A 691 -39.06 24.62 -27.42
N SER A 692 -39.49 24.33 -26.17
CA SER A 692 -38.83 24.48 -24.85
C SER A 692 -39.41 23.59 -23.71
N SER A 693 -38.85 23.79 -22.50
CA SER A 693 -39.15 23.27 -21.13
C SER A 693 -40.63 23.01 -20.71
N ILE A 694 -40.94 22.13 -19.71
CA ILE A 694 -40.96 22.39 -18.24
C ILE A 694 -41.19 21.08 -17.39
N ASN A 695 -40.58 20.98 -16.18
CA ASN A 695 -40.84 20.14 -14.96
C ASN A 695 -41.36 18.65 -15.06
N VAL A 696 -40.82 17.58 -14.43
CA VAL A 696 -40.24 17.31 -13.08
C VAL A 696 -41.29 17.28 -11.93
N ALA A 697 -41.42 16.31 -10.99
CA ALA A 697 -41.03 14.89 -10.75
C ALA A 697 -41.76 14.45 -9.41
N PRO A 698 -41.34 13.50 -8.51
CA PRO A 698 -40.44 12.32 -8.54
C PRO A 698 -40.98 11.04 -7.77
N VAL A 699 -40.14 9.99 -7.61
CA VAL A 699 -40.17 8.81 -6.65
C VAL A 699 -41.37 7.83 -6.67
N ASP A 700 -41.30 6.55 -6.21
CA ASP A 700 -40.26 5.69 -5.60
C ASP A 700 -40.49 4.21 -5.97
N ASP A 701 -39.53 3.52 -6.61
CA ASP A 701 -39.69 2.10 -7.05
C ASP A 701 -38.39 1.26 -7.00
N LYS A 702 -37.66 1.35 -5.87
CA LYS A 702 -36.48 0.49 -5.60
C LYS A 702 -36.70 -0.51 -4.46
N LYS A 703 -37.65 -0.26 -3.56
CA LYS A 703 -37.87 -1.08 -2.35
C LYS A 703 -38.68 -2.37 -2.60
N ALA A 704 -39.65 -2.32 -3.53
CA ALA A 704 -40.49 -3.49 -3.88
C ALA A 704 -39.69 -4.62 -4.54
N LYS A 705 -38.81 -4.28 -5.48
CA LYS A 705 -38.00 -5.24 -6.26
C LYS A 705 -37.06 -6.09 -5.40
N ILE A 706 -36.56 -5.53 -4.30
CA ILE A 706 -35.70 -6.25 -3.33
C ILE A 706 -36.53 -7.28 -2.54
N ALA A 707 -37.74 -6.92 -2.09
CA ALA A 707 -38.63 -7.85 -1.37
C ALA A 707 -39.01 -9.07 -2.24
N ALA A 708 -39.35 -8.85 -3.51
CA ALA A 708 -39.68 -9.91 -4.45
C ALA A 708 -38.50 -10.88 -4.70
N ALA A 709 -37.28 -10.36 -4.82
CA ALA A 709 -36.07 -11.18 -4.99
C ALA A 709 -35.78 -12.08 -3.77
N VAL A 710 -35.93 -11.54 -2.55
CA VAL A 710 -35.70 -12.29 -1.29
C VAL A 710 -36.74 -13.40 -1.11
N ALA A 711 -38.00 -13.17 -1.47
CA ALA A 711 -39.04 -14.20 -1.45
C ALA A 711 -38.73 -15.36 -2.41
N LYS A 712 -38.35 -15.04 -3.66
CA LYS A 712 -38.02 -16.05 -4.69
C LYS A 712 -36.77 -16.87 -4.35
N ALA A 713 -35.80 -16.25 -3.67
CA ALA A 713 -34.61 -16.94 -3.14
C ALA A 713 -34.93 -17.89 -1.97
N LYS A 714 -35.85 -17.52 -1.06
CA LYS A 714 -36.29 -18.42 0.03
C LYS A 714 -37.05 -19.64 -0.52
N ALA A 715 -37.98 -19.45 -1.45
CA ALA A 715 -38.75 -20.55 -2.04
C ALA A 715 -37.85 -21.61 -2.70
N LYS A 716 -36.88 -21.19 -3.53
CA LYS A 716 -35.95 -22.12 -4.21
C LYS A 716 -35.00 -22.88 -3.25
N LYS A 717 -34.84 -22.43 -2.00
CA LYS A 717 -34.03 -23.11 -0.99
C LYS A 717 -34.81 -24.14 -0.16
N ALA A 718 -36.15 -24.09 -0.17
CA ALA A 718 -37.01 -25.08 0.50
C ALA A 718 -37.25 -26.34 -0.36
N ALA A 719 -37.24 -26.21 -1.69
CA ALA A 719 -37.53 -27.29 -2.64
C ALA A 719 -36.34 -28.21 -3.00
N LEU A 720 -35.25 -28.16 -2.24
CA LEU A 720 -34.02 -28.96 -2.45
C LEU A 720 -33.57 -29.69 -1.18
N ALA A 721 -34.53 -30.01 -0.30
CA ALA A 721 -34.28 -30.59 1.02
C ALA A 721 -35.38 -31.59 1.43
N ASN A 722 -35.78 -32.47 0.52
CA ASN A 722 -36.51 -33.70 0.82
C ASN A 722 -36.32 -34.72 -0.32
N GLU A 723 -36.51 -36.00 0.01
CA GLU A 723 -36.29 -37.19 -0.86
C GLU A 723 -34.81 -37.41 -1.26
N SER A 724 -34.22 -38.60 -1.13
CA SER A 724 -34.81 -39.94 -1.04
C SER A 724 -34.00 -40.92 -0.15
N ALA A 725 -34.71 -41.86 0.51
CA ALA A 725 -34.19 -43.09 1.10
C ALA A 725 -35.35 -44.07 1.35
N ALA A 726 -35.14 -45.37 1.06
CA ALA A 726 -36.09 -46.49 1.25
C ALA A 726 -37.38 -46.45 0.37
N THR A 727 -37.95 -47.56 -0.13
CA THR A 727 -37.50 -48.98 -0.15
C THR A 727 -38.19 -49.79 -1.27
N ASP A 728 -37.46 -50.80 -1.77
CA ASP A 728 -37.92 -52.10 -2.29
C ASP A 728 -38.81 -52.27 -3.55
N ASN A 729 -38.70 -53.50 -4.05
CA ASN A 729 -39.21 -54.11 -5.29
C ASN A 729 -40.36 -55.10 -4.92
N PRO A 730 -41.17 -55.71 -5.85
CA PRO A 730 -40.62 -56.69 -6.79
C PRO A 730 -41.36 -56.92 -8.16
N ALA A 731 -40.57 -57.44 -9.12
CA ALA A 731 -40.88 -58.52 -10.08
C ALA A 731 -42.07 -58.47 -11.08
N GLU A 732 -41.79 -58.90 -12.31
CA GLU A 732 -42.48 -59.96 -13.08
C GLU A 732 -41.51 -60.49 -14.19
N PRO A 733 -41.71 -61.67 -14.82
CA PRO A 733 -40.65 -62.43 -15.52
C PRO A 733 -40.82 -62.56 -17.05
N GLY A 734 -39.90 -63.29 -17.72
CA GLY A 734 -40.22 -64.02 -18.96
C GLY A 734 -39.18 -63.99 -20.09
N SER A 735 -38.35 -65.03 -20.18
CA SER A 735 -37.44 -65.29 -21.32
C SER A 735 -38.18 -65.77 -22.58
N ALA A 736 -37.74 -65.37 -23.80
CA ALA A 736 -37.42 -66.29 -24.93
C ALA A 736 -36.95 -65.57 -26.24
N VAL A 737 -36.41 -66.39 -27.18
CA VAL A 737 -36.27 -66.19 -28.65
C VAL A 737 -35.04 -65.42 -29.21
N ALA A 738 -34.08 -66.20 -29.75
CA ALA A 738 -33.48 -66.18 -31.12
C ALA A 738 -33.57 -64.93 -32.06
N ALA A 739 -32.67 -64.70 -33.04
CA ALA A 739 -31.36 -65.29 -33.39
C ALA A 739 -30.67 -64.52 -34.57
N GLU A 740 -29.33 -64.65 -34.70
CA GLU A 740 -28.49 -64.63 -35.93
C GLU A 740 -28.55 -63.39 -36.90
N ALA A 741 -27.63 -63.15 -37.85
CA ALA A 741 -26.56 -63.99 -38.44
C ALA A 741 -25.30 -63.20 -38.92
N ILE A 742 -24.10 -63.80 -38.74
CA ILE A 742 -23.06 -64.14 -39.75
C ILE A 742 -22.66 -63.02 -40.77
N ASN A 743 -21.39 -62.61 -40.93
CA ASN A 743 -20.32 -63.44 -41.55
C ASN A 743 -18.86 -62.90 -41.46
N SER A 744 -17.88 -63.84 -41.35
CA SER A 744 -16.54 -63.83 -41.99
C SER A 744 -15.39 -62.91 -41.46
N PRO A 745 -14.10 -63.31 -41.60
CA PRO A 745 -13.44 -63.93 -40.43
C PRO A 745 -11.96 -63.56 -40.14
N SER A 746 -11.52 -63.97 -38.94
CA SER A 746 -10.23 -64.52 -38.45
C SER A 746 -8.89 -64.39 -39.21
N ALA A 747 -7.72 -64.55 -38.55
CA ALA A 747 -7.27 -64.42 -37.14
C ALA A 747 -5.79 -64.85 -37.04
N THR A 748 -5.05 -64.35 -36.03
CA THR A 748 -4.02 -65.04 -35.19
C THR A 748 -3.18 -63.99 -34.45
N ASP A 749 -2.77 -64.13 -33.19
CA ASP A 749 -3.35 -64.88 -32.05
C ASP A 749 -2.82 -64.25 -30.72
N SER A 750 -3.43 -64.57 -29.57
CA SER A 750 -2.89 -64.55 -28.19
C SER A 750 -2.06 -63.33 -27.68
N SER A 751 -2.31 -62.72 -26.51
CA SER A 751 -3.27 -63.02 -25.43
C SER A 751 -3.21 -61.99 -24.27
N ILE A 752 -4.36 -61.74 -23.61
CA ILE A 752 -4.53 -61.42 -22.17
C ILE A 752 -4.14 -59.99 -21.64
N ASN A 753 -5.17 -59.12 -21.67
CA ASN A 753 -5.75 -58.33 -20.56
C ASN A 753 -5.08 -57.12 -19.84
N ALA A 754 -5.96 -56.11 -19.71
CA ALA A 754 -6.25 -55.23 -18.56
C ALA A 754 -5.44 -53.93 -18.36
N ALA A 755 -6.14 -52.80 -18.50
CA ALA A 755 -5.75 -51.47 -18.02
C ALA A 755 -6.83 -50.90 -17.05
N PRO A 756 -6.45 -50.17 -15.98
CA PRO A 756 -7.39 -49.61 -14.99
C PRO A 756 -7.82 -48.15 -15.30
N VAL A 757 -8.86 -47.65 -14.61
CA VAL A 757 -9.37 -46.27 -14.77
C VAL A 757 -9.70 -45.60 -13.41
N ASP A 758 -9.39 -44.30 -13.31
CA ASP A 758 -9.70 -43.31 -12.23
C ASP A 758 -9.62 -43.74 -10.75
N ASP A 759 -8.38 -43.78 -10.22
CA ASP A 759 -8.08 -43.92 -8.80
C ASP A 759 -7.60 -42.59 -8.16
N LYS A 760 -8.14 -41.45 -8.63
CA LYS A 760 -7.76 -40.10 -8.16
C LYS A 760 -8.93 -39.36 -7.49
N LYS A 761 -10.14 -39.49 -8.03
CA LYS A 761 -11.35 -38.80 -7.51
C LYS A 761 -11.74 -39.22 -6.10
N ALA A 762 -11.65 -40.52 -5.79
CA ALA A 762 -11.99 -41.09 -4.49
C ALA A 762 -11.06 -40.60 -3.34
N LYS A 763 -9.75 -40.48 -3.61
CA LYS A 763 -8.74 -40.10 -2.60
C LYS A 763 -8.92 -38.67 -2.10
N ILE A 764 -9.38 -37.76 -2.97
CA ILE A 764 -9.67 -36.37 -2.61
C ILE A 764 -10.90 -36.30 -1.68
N ALA A 765 -11.96 -37.05 -1.97
CA ALA A 765 -13.14 -37.14 -1.11
C ALA A 765 -12.80 -37.68 0.29
N ALA A 766 -12.00 -38.75 0.36
CA ALA A 766 -11.54 -39.33 1.62
C ALA A 766 -10.69 -38.35 2.46
N ALA A 767 -9.81 -37.57 1.82
CA ALA A 767 -9.00 -36.56 2.50
C ALA A 767 -9.86 -35.44 3.13
N VAL A 768 -10.86 -34.93 2.41
CA VAL A 768 -11.77 -33.89 2.89
C VAL A 768 -12.64 -34.39 4.05
N ALA A 769 -13.11 -35.64 3.99
CA ALA A 769 -13.84 -36.28 5.09
C ALA A 769 -12.97 -36.40 6.36
N LYS A 770 -11.72 -36.87 6.20
CA LYS A 770 -10.76 -37.03 7.32
C LYS A 770 -10.37 -35.70 7.96
N ALA A 771 -10.27 -34.63 7.18
CA ALA A 771 -10.05 -33.27 7.68
C ALA A 771 -11.26 -32.73 8.48
N LYS A 772 -12.50 -32.94 8.00
CA LYS A 772 -13.72 -32.60 8.75
C LYS A 772 -13.81 -33.34 10.08
N ALA A 773 -13.57 -34.66 10.07
CA ALA A 773 -13.60 -35.48 11.29
C ALA A 773 -12.58 -35.00 12.33
N LYS A 774 -11.33 -34.72 11.93
CA LYS A 774 -10.29 -34.22 12.86
C LYS A 774 -10.63 -32.85 13.44
N LYS A 775 -11.30 -31.97 12.68
CA LYS A 775 -11.76 -30.65 13.17
C LYS A 775 -12.98 -30.74 14.10
N ALA A 776 -13.82 -31.78 13.97
CA ALA A 776 -14.92 -32.04 14.90
C ALA A 776 -14.42 -32.62 16.23
N ALA A 777 -13.44 -33.54 16.21
CA ALA A 777 -12.84 -34.10 17.44
C ALA A 777 -12.19 -33.01 18.31
N LEU A 778 -11.37 -32.14 17.71
CA LEU A 778 -10.69 -31.02 18.38
C LEU A 778 -11.64 -29.94 18.95
N ALA A 779 -12.95 -30.00 18.68
CA ALA A 779 -13.93 -29.09 19.24
C ALA A 779 -14.60 -29.63 20.52
N ASN A 780 -14.34 -30.89 20.90
CA ASN A 780 -15.09 -31.60 21.93
C ASN A 780 -14.26 -31.97 23.19
N GLU A 781 -12.98 -31.60 23.24
CA GLU A 781 -12.04 -31.88 24.35
C GLU A 781 -11.87 -30.71 25.34
N LEU A 782 -12.82 -29.75 25.37
CA LEU A 782 -12.75 -28.54 26.22
C LEU A 782 -13.86 -28.45 27.27
N THR A 783 -14.27 -29.59 27.81
CA THR A 783 -15.14 -29.67 29.01
C THR A 783 -14.80 -30.88 29.89
N GLN A 784 -14.77 -30.63 31.20
CA GLN A 784 -14.69 -31.58 32.33
C GLN A 784 -13.29 -32.10 32.75
N THR A 785 -13.09 -31.93 34.05
CA THR A 785 -11.95 -32.05 34.97
C THR A 785 -11.43 -33.47 35.25
N ASP A 786 -10.29 -33.50 35.96
CA ASP A 786 -9.72 -34.50 36.91
C ASP A 786 -10.58 -35.73 37.34
N GLU A 787 -10.04 -36.88 37.74
CA GLU A 787 -8.77 -37.10 38.47
C GLU A 787 -8.20 -38.55 38.35
N SER A 788 -6.91 -38.72 38.67
CA SER A 788 -6.26 -39.93 39.26
C SER A 788 -5.83 -41.18 38.42
N ALA A 789 -4.51 -41.43 38.49
CA ALA A 789 -3.81 -42.68 38.89
C ALA A 789 -3.48 -43.88 37.93
N VAL A 790 -2.16 -43.97 37.59
CA VAL A 790 -1.24 -45.13 37.76
C VAL A 790 -1.55 -46.50 37.07
N SER A 791 -0.67 -46.95 36.16
CA SER A 791 0.30 -48.06 36.43
C SER A 791 1.34 -48.30 35.31
N SER A 792 2.32 -49.18 35.59
CA SER A 792 3.50 -49.57 34.79
C SER A 792 3.19 -50.61 33.69
N THR A 793 4.08 -51.01 32.75
CA THR A 793 5.33 -51.79 33.00
C THR A 793 6.26 -51.89 31.76
N VAL A 794 7.53 -52.20 32.01
CA VAL A 794 8.69 -52.37 31.10
C VAL A 794 8.70 -53.70 30.33
N VAL A 795 9.13 -53.72 29.05
CA VAL A 795 10.05 -54.68 28.32
C VAL A 795 10.31 -54.03 26.93
N ASN A 796 11.49 -53.86 26.28
CA ASN A 796 12.93 -54.17 26.41
C ASN A 796 13.48 -55.05 25.23
N GLN A 797 14.73 -54.77 24.82
CA GLN A 797 15.70 -55.59 24.05
C GLN A 797 15.79 -55.60 22.49
N ALA A 798 17.01 -55.99 22.02
CA ALA A 798 17.55 -56.17 20.65
C ALA A 798 17.70 -54.89 19.77
N ILE A 799 18.88 -54.28 19.50
CA ILE A 799 20.30 -54.68 19.29
C ILE A 799 20.63 -55.18 17.86
N LYS A 800 21.39 -54.37 17.10
CA LYS A 800 22.66 -54.77 16.43
C LYS A 800 23.51 -53.59 15.89
N THR A 801 24.67 -53.43 16.51
CA THR A 801 26.03 -53.17 15.96
C THR A 801 26.27 -53.23 14.44
N ALA A 802 27.32 -52.65 13.85
CA ALA A 802 28.31 -51.61 14.27
C ALA A 802 29.31 -51.40 13.10
N SER A 803 30.09 -50.30 13.10
CA SER A 803 31.45 -50.25 12.53
C SER A 803 32.20 -48.99 13.01
N ASP A 804 33.31 -49.22 13.72
CA ASP A 804 34.26 -48.21 14.23
C ASP A 804 35.22 -47.75 13.09
N VAL A 805 36.17 -46.81 13.18
CA VAL A 805 37.29 -46.48 14.11
C VAL A 805 37.71 -45.01 13.72
N ASP A 806 38.21 -44.07 14.53
CA ASP A 806 39.24 -44.09 15.60
C ASP A 806 39.10 -42.91 16.61
N MET A 807 40.01 -42.81 17.59
CA MET A 807 40.09 -41.75 18.61
C MET A 807 41.40 -40.95 18.57
N THR A 808 41.40 -39.70 19.06
CA THR A 808 42.35 -39.22 20.11
C THR A 808 41.98 -37.83 20.67
N ASN A 809 42.52 -37.51 21.86
CA ASN A 809 42.29 -36.30 22.67
C ASN A 809 42.68 -34.98 21.92
N SER A 810 42.08 -33.81 22.18
CA SER A 810 42.15 -33.11 23.49
C SER A 810 41.14 -31.97 23.70
N GLU A 811 41.14 -31.50 24.96
CA GLU A 811 40.59 -30.29 25.61
C GLU A 811 39.92 -29.17 24.78
N ALA A 812 38.79 -28.67 25.32
CA ALA A 812 38.26 -27.33 25.05
C ALA A 812 38.78 -26.31 26.10
N PRO A 813 38.78 -25.01 25.78
CA PRO A 813 37.70 -24.19 26.36
C PRO A 813 37.17 -23.05 25.45
N ILE A 814 35.97 -22.56 25.78
CA ILE A 814 35.30 -21.43 25.10
C ILE A 814 35.07 -20.28 26.11
N ASP A 815 35.84 -19.18 26.02
CA ASP A 815 35.35 -17.82 26.39
C ASP A 815 36.22 -16.63 25.88
N ASP A 816 37.41 -16.88 25.32
CA ASP A 816 38.40 -15.83 24.95
C ASP A 816 37.85 -14.70 24.04
N LYS A 817 36.83 -14.99 23.22
CA LYS A 817 36.19 -14.01 22.32
C LYS A 817 35.39 -12.94 23.08
N LYS A 818 34.88 -13.25 24.28
CA LYS A 818 34.02 -12.36 25.08
C LYS A 818 34.84 -11.32 25.85
N ALA A 819 35.96 -11.75 26.41
CA ALA A 819 36.94 -10.88 27.06
C ALA A 819 37.53 -9.85 26.06
N LYS A 820 37.87 -10.28 24.84
CA LYS A 820 38.42 -9.40 23.79
C LYS A 820 37.44 -8.31 23.36
N ILE A 821 36.14 -8.61 23.27
CA ILE A 821 35.09 -7.61 22.99
C ILE A 821 34.95 -6.62 24.16
N ALA A 822 34.93 -7.09 25.42
CA ALA A 822 34.86 -6.22 26.59
C ALA A 822 36.05 -5.25 26.67
N ALA A 823 37.28 -5.73 26.40
CA ALA A 823 38.49 -4.91 26.35
C ALA A 823 38.44 -3.85 25.22
N ALA A 824 37.94 -4.21 24.04
CA ALA A 824 37.78 -3.28 22.92
C ALA A 824 36.77 -2.16 23.25
N VAL A 825 35.62 -2.50 23.84
CA VAL A 825 34.60 -1.52 24.27
C VAL A 825 35.15 -0.60 25.37
N ALA A 826 35.89 -1.13 26.34
CA ALA A 826 36.54 -0.31 27.36
C ALA A 826 37.56 0.69 26.75
N LYS A 827 38.40 0.23 25.82
CA LYS A 827 39.41 1.06 25.15
C LYS A 827 38.77 2.15 24.27
N ALA A 828 37.67 1.84 23.58
CA ALA A 828 36.89 2.83 22.83
C ALA A 828 36.24 3.87 23.76
N LYS A 829 35.68 3.45 24.89
CA LYS A 829 35.05 4.37 25.87
C LYS A 829 36.07 5.30 26.53
N ALA A 830 37.26 4.79 26.86
CA ALA A 830 38.38 5.59 27.35
C ALA A 830 38.85 6.62 26.31
N LYS A 831 39.00 6.22 25.04
CA LYS A 831 39.38 7.15 23.96
C LYS A 831 38.32 8.24 23.73
N LYS A 832 37.02 7.93 23.88
CA LYS A 832 35.95 8.94 23.77
C LYS A 832 36.02 9.97 24.92
N LEU A 833 36.23 9.51 26.16
CA LEU A 833 36.40 10.41 27.32
C LEU A 833 37.65 11.30 27.21
N ALA A 834 38.78 10.73 26.74
CA ALA A 834 40.01 11.49 26.52
C ALA A 834 39.91 12.52 25.38
N ASN A 835 39.02 12.30 24.40
CA ASN A 835 38.72 13.30 23.37
C ASN A 835 37.78 14.41 23.91
N SER A 836 36.77 14.09 24.71
CA SER A 836 35.90 15.10 25.33
C SER A 836 36.67 16.04 26.26
N ALA A 837 37.59 15.51 27.07
CA ALA A 837 38.48 16.30 27.93
C ALA A 837 39.50 17.18 27.16
N LYS A 838 39.53 17.10 25.82
CA LYS A 838 40.33 17.97 24.93
C LYS A 838 39.46 18.94 24.09
N GLN A 839 38.22 19.15 24.52
CA GLN A 839 37.32 20.16 23.96
C GLN A 839 36.78 21.10 25.05
N GLU A 840 37.32 20.99 26.27
CA GLU A 840 37.01 21.81 27.46
C GLU A 840 38.28 22.46 28.05
N GLU A 841 39.42 22.34 27.33
CA GLU A 841 40.65 23.15 27.41
C GLU A 841 40.83 23.90 26.08
#